data_AF-A0A9E3IQ18-F1
#
_entry.id   AF-A0A9E3IQ18-F1
#
_cell.length_a   1.000
_cell.length_b   1.000
_cell.length_c   1.000
_cell.angle_alpha   90.00
_cell.angle_beta   90.00
_cell.angle_gamma   90.00
#
_symmetry.space_group_name_H-M   'P 1'
#
loop_
_entity.id
_entity.type
_entity.pdbx_description
1 polymer ?
#
loop_
_entity_poly.entity_id
_entity_poly.type
_entity_poly.pdbx_seq_one_letter_code
_entity_poly.pdbx_strand_id
1 'polypeptide(L)'
;MIRAFQWDLARQTERLDFLLAQLPRYADWGYNELYLHLEDAVAYPSLPDVARADAYTTREFEKLVTAATRAGIKVVPIVNLLGHTQYLIKTPALRDLNELRAPDGSPLERGQLCPLHPCTLEIAAKLIGDMAPFCTAGKVHVGLDESFHLGKHPLSRAEIARFGLAEHFARYVGRLHELVRPHGLRMGIWADMLALLPEAIPRLPRGLTAYDWYYYPFKRHPRVELFNFAEYDLAPALRAREIAYWGCPMNGSFRYEPLPVFADRLGNLRSWWKRCHHVGAEGFLVTSWEPNRLTLEMTTVVDAAAACLWLDPQIDDNIGMLAKGFARVFGKSGALEAARAALRCDEHAFAGYAKWELNDRWDAAGGPEGPIRAARSARFFDRRAHQKNLPAPFAASAALNAYLAERESFLRTAAHLIQKLRRLHARGESPSVNDYLTEARGAAGAFAQRLRAGRTAARAMWRRTRDPKITSPNEQILQRDAERLRAWRRWLAAAAKNPARVFEAAPMQGRWQLSFSVHNFAPALQKILVEQQTNDGSWTILAERFTIEFRATAARPRANLRREFSVSLEDPTRPLRIALRGVGEIAVSHVVLTDGVVALRPKNWPVRQRRTLGAPALKSGFPDLHLAANRDEISLVFPKPPKARADTVATAR
;
A
#
# COMPACT_ATOMS: atom_id res chain seq x y z
N MET A 1 8.71 -16.55 -25.43
CA MET A 1 8.37 -16.00 -24.10
C MET A 1 6.86 -15.93 -23.97
N ILE A 2 6.31 -16.48 -22.89
CA ILE A 2 4.88 -16.47 -22.59
C ILE A 2 4.47 -15.09 -22.07
N ARG A 3 3.34 -14.56 -22.54
CA ARG A 3 2.79 -13.28 -22.10
C ARG A 3 1.59 -13.54 -21.19
N ALA A 4 1.66 -13.07 -19.96
CA ALA A 4 0.64 -13.35 -18.96
C ALA A 4 0.18 -12.08 -18.25
N PHE A 5 -1.02 -12.14 -17.69
CA PHE A 5 -1.59 -11.10 -16.84
C PHE A 5 -2.21 -11.72 -15.59
N GLN A 6 -2.35 -10.94 -14.54
CA GLN A 6 -2.91 -11.38 -13.27
C GLN A 6 -4.15 -10.57 -12.90
N TRP A 7 -5.13 -11.24 -12.28
CA TRP A 7 -6.17 -10.58 -11.48
C TRP A 7 -6.00 -10.89 -9.99
N ASP A 8 -5.96 -9.85 -9.16
CA ASP A 8 -6.02 -9.95 -7.70
C ASP A 8 -7.47 -9.94 -7.23
N LEU A 9 -8.02 -11.15 -7.08
CA LEU A 9 -9.39 -11.37 -6.60
C LEU A 9 -9.44 -11.55 -5.08
N ALA A 10 -8.30 -11.89 -4.45
CA ALA A 10 -8.17 -11.94 -3.00
C ALA A 10 -8.44 -10.59 -2.34
N ARG A 11 -8.01 -9.47 -2.94
CA ARG A 11 -8.23 -8.14 -2.34
C ARG A 11 -9.56 -7.53 -2.77
N GLN A 12 -10.18 -8.09 -3.82
CA GLN A 12 -11.48 -7.66 -4.35
C GLN A 12 -12.14 -8.72 -5.24
N THR A 13 -13.31 -9.24 -4.86
CA THR A 13 -14.14 -10.03 -5.79
C THR A 13 -14.75 -9.10 -6.84
N GLU A 14 -14.44 -9.32 -8.11
CA GLU A 14 -15.09 -8.65 -9.24
C GLU A 14 -16.30 -9.48 -9.69
N ARG A 15 -17.34 -8.86 -10.26
CA ARG A 15 -18.48 -9.64 -10.74
C ARG A 15 -18.05 -10.54 -11.90
N LEU A 16 -18.57 -11.77 -11.92
CA LEU A 16 -18.21 -12.77 -12.93
C LEU A 16 -18.52 -12.29 -14.36
N ASP A 17 -19.67 -11.64 -14.57
CA ASP A 17 -20.06 -11.08 -15.88
C ASP A 17 -19.00 -10.13 -16.45
N PHE A 18 -18.45 -9.26 -15.59
CA PHE A 18 -17.39 -8.34 -15.98
C PHE A 18 -16.11 -9.07 -16.37
N LEU A 19 -15.66 -10.04 -15.57
CA LEU A 19 -14.45 -10.81 -15.83
C LEU A 19 -14.55 -11.61 -17.13
N LEU A 20 -15.68 -12.28 -17.36
CA LEU A 20 -15.96 -13.02 -18.60
C LEU A 20 -15.86 -12.11 -19.83
N ALA A 21 -16.38 -10.89 -19.75
CA ALA A 21 -16.32 -9.91 -20.83
C ALA A 21 -14.90 -9.38 -21.12
N GLN A 22 -13.94 -9.53 -20.19
CA GLN A 22 -12.57 -9.10 -20.43
C GLN A 22 -11.75 -10.11 -21.23
N LEU A 23 -12.01 -11.41 -21.09
CA LEU A 23 -11.16 -12.47 -21.64
C LEU A 23 -10.89 -12.34 -23.15
N PRO A 24 -11.90 -12.11 -24.03
CA PRO A 24 -11.63 -11.95 -25.46
C PRO A 24 -10.68 -10.80 -25.77
N ARG A 25 -10.75 -9.72 -24.97
CA ARG A 25 -9.92 -8.53 -25.16
C ARG A 25 -8.46 -8.82 -24.85
N TYR A 26 -8.20 -9.52 -23.75
CA TYR A 26 -6.83 -9.93 -23.41
C TYR A 26 -6.25 -10.91 -24.44
N ALA A 27 -7.09 -11.80 -25.00
CA ALA A 27 -6.70 -12.70 -26.09
C ALA A 27 -6.34 -11.90 -27.36
N ASP A 28 -7.16 -10.92 -27.75
CA ASP A 28 -6.88 -10.00 -28.87
C ASP A 28 -5.60 -9.19 -28.67
N TRP A 29 -5.25 -8.89 -27.41
CA TRP A 29 -4.00 -8.23 -27.05
C TRP A 29 -2.81 -9.19 -27.02
N GLY A 30 -3.01 -10.49 -27.28
CA GLY A 30 -1.96 -11.49 -27.40
C GLY A 30 -1.52 -12.16 -26.10
N TYR A 31 -2.24 -11.95 -24.99
CA TYR A 31 -1.97 -12.66 -23.74
C TYR A 31 -2.30 -14.16 -23.87
N ASN A 32 -1.51 -15.00 -23.19
CA ASN A 32 -1.52 -16.45 -23.33
C ASN A 32 -1.94 -17.15 -22.02
N GLU A 33 -1.61 -16.55 -20.87
CA GLU A 33 -1.94 -17.08 -19.55
C GLU A 33 -2.59 -16.02 -18.64
N LEU A 34 -3.56 -16.44 -17.85
CA LEU A 34 -4.22 -15.68 -16.79
C LEU A 34 -3.85 -16.27 -15.43
N TYR A 35 -3.26 -15.45 -14.57
CA TYR A 35 -2.95 -15.80 -13.19
C TYR A 35 -4.06 -15.29 -12.27
N LEU A 36 -4.60 -16.16 -11.42
CA LEU A 36 -5.69 -15.82 -10.51
C LEU A 36 -5.17 -15.85 -9.07
N HIS A 37 -5.03 -14.68 -8.45
CA HIS A 37 -4.68 -14.57 -7.04
C HIS A 37 -5.95 -14.58 -6.19
N LEU A 38 -6.15 -15.68 -5.45
CA LEU A 38 -7.47 -16.05 -4.91
C LEU A 38 -7.57 -15.95 -3.38
N GLU A 39 -6.59 -16.47 -2.63
CA GLU A 39 -6.69 -16.61 -1.16
C GLU A 39 -8.05 -17.21 -0.75
N ASP A 40 -8.90 -16.48 0.00
CA ASP A 40 -10.24 -16.90 0.42
C ASP A 40 -11.38 -16.47 -0.53
N ALA A 41 -11.08 -15.89 -1.68
CA ALA A 41 -12.08 -15.41 -2.65
C ALA A 41 -12.65 -16.53 -3.55
N VAL A 42 -12.36 -17.79 -3.25
CA VAL A 42 -12.92 -18.96 -3.93
C VAL A 42 -13.30 -20.03 -2.90
N ALA A 43 -14.36 -20.79 -3.19
CA ALA A 43 -14.74 -21.94 -2.39
C ALA A 43 -13.75 -23.11 -2.56
N TYR A 44 -13.25 -23.64 -1.45
CA TYR A 44 -12.46 -24.87 -1.38
C TYR A 44 -13.35 -26.00 -0.82
N PRO A 45 -13.83 -26.94 -1.65
CA PRO A 45 -14.64 -28.06 -1.18
C PRO A 45 -14.01 -28.85 -0.03
N SER A 46 -12.68 -28.97 -0.03
CA SER A 46 -11.93 -29.68 1.01
C SER A 46 -11.77 -28.87 2.32
N LEU A 47 -12.06 -27.56 2.30
CA LEU A 47 -11.93 -26.61 3.43
C LEU A 47 -13.08 -25.58 3.41
N PRO A 48 -14.33 -26.00 3.68
CA PRO A 48 -15.53 -25.18 3.47
C PRO A 48 -15.57 -23.88 4.30
N ASP A 49 -14.91 -23.84 5.47
CA ASP A 49 -14.92 -22.69 6.39
C ASP A 49 -13.89 -21.59 6.06
N VAL A 50 -13.07 -21.77 5.01
CA VAL A 50 -12.02 -20.80 4.65
C VAL A 50 -12.57 -19.65 3.81
N ALA A 51 -13.47 -19.97 2.89
CA ALA A 51 -13.98 -19.02 1.91
C ALA A 51 -14.73 -17.86 2.58
N ARG A 52 -14.53 -16.65 2.06
CA ARG A 52 -15.31 -15.49 2.52
C ARG A 52 -16.72 -15.48 1.92
N ALA A 53 -17.60 -14.66 2.49
CA ALA A 53 -19.02 -14.65 2.14
C ALA A 53 -19.32 -14.30 0.66
N ASP A 54 -18.45 -13.51 0.01
CA ASP A 54 -18.56 -13.12 -1.40
C ASP A 54 -17.53 -13.85 -2.29
N ALA A 55 -17.05 -15.02 -1.88
CA ALA A 55 -16.17 -15.87 -2.68
C ALA A 55 -16.92 -16.46 -3.89
N TYR A 56 -16.19 -16.71 -4.98
CA TYR A 56 -16.74 -17.47 -6.10
C TYR A 56 -17.02 -18.90 -5.66
N THR A 57 -18.21 -19.38 -5.99
CA THR A 57 -18.50 -20.81 -5.91
C THR A 57 -17.60 -21.60 -6.87
N THR A 58 -17.36 -22.87 -6.58
CA THR A 58 -16.59 -23.76 -7.48
C THR A 58 -17.13 -23.74 -8.91
N ARG A 59 -18.47 -23.68 -9.07
CA ARG A 59 -19.14 -23.60 -10.38
C ARG A 59 -18.90 -22.28 -11.10
N GLU A 60 -18.86 -21.15 -10.39
CA GLU A 60 -18.53 -19.86 -10.99
C GLU A 60 -17.07 -19.79 -11.42
N PHE A 61 -16.19 -20.35 -10.60
CA PHE A 61 -14.77 -20.46 -10.92
C PHE A 61 -14.53 -21.35 -12.15
N GLU A 62 -15.20 -22.51 -12.22
CA GLU A 62 -15.18 -23.38 -13.39
C GLU A 62 -15.66 -22.68 -14.68
N LYS A 63 -16.74 -21.90 -14.59
CA LYS A 63 -17.23 -21.09 -15.71
C LYS A 63 -16.18 -20.08 -16.18
N LEU A 64 -15.49 -19.41 -15.26
CA LEU A 64 -14.42 -18.47 -15.59
C LEU A 64 -13.26 -19.16 -16.31
N VAL A 65 -12.78 -20.28 -15.78
CA VAL A 65 -11.67 -21.07 -16.34
C VAL A 65 -12.02 -21.63 -17.73
N THR A 66 -13.25 -22.13 -17.88
CA THR A 66 -13.76 -22.63 -19.17
C THR A 66 -13.82 -21.51 -20.20
N ALA A 67 -14.32 -20.33 -19.82
CA ALA A 67 -14.38 -19.19 -20.72
C ALA A 67 -12.98 -18.70 -21.13
N ALA A 68 -12.02 -18.67 -20.19
CA ALA A 68 -10.64 -18.29 -20.48
C ALA A 68 -10.03 -19.27 -21.50
N THR A 69 -10.21 -20.57 -21.27
CA THR A 69 -9.71 -21.62 -22.16
C THR A 69 -10.32 -21.52 -23.56
N ARG A 70 -11.63 -21.24 -23.67
CA ARG A 70 -12.31 -20.99 -24.95
C ARG A 70 -11.81 -19.75 -25.68
N ALA A 71 -11.38 -18.73 -24.95
CA ALA A 71 -10.74 -17.54 -25.51
C ALA A 71 -9.26 -17.75 -25.88
N GLY A 72 -8.71 -18.97 -25.69
CA GLY A 72 -7.30 -19.27 -25.95
C GLY A 72 -6.34 -18.84 -24.83
N ILE A 73 -6.86 -18.51 -23.65
CA ILE A 73 -6.08 -18.11 -22.46
C ILE A 73 -6.05 -19.27 -21.48
N LYS A 74 -4.86 -19.77 -21.16
CA LYS A 74 -4.68 -20.81 -20.13
C LYS A 74 -4.67 -20.19 -18.74
N VAL A 75 -5.05 -20.95 -17.71
CA VAL A 75 -5.19 -20.44 -16.34
C VAL A 75 -4.15 -21.05 -15.40
N VAL A 76 -3.62 -20.19 -14.52
CA VAL A 76 -2.74 -20.56 -13.40
C VAL A 76 -3.31 -19.99 -12.09
N PRO A 77 -3.92 -20.83 -11.24
CA PRO A 77 -4.26 -20.44 -9.87
C PRO A 77 -3.00 -20.13 -9.04
N ILE A 78 -3.07 -19.07 -8.24
CA ILE A 78 -2.10 -18.74 -7.19
C ILE A 78 -2.70 -19.14 -5.83
N VAL A 79 -2.07 -20.10 -5.17
CA VAL A 79 -2.45 -20.65 -3.86
C VAL A 79 -1.33 -20.35 -2.88
N ASN A 80 -1.48 -19.34 -2.02
CA ASN A 80 -0.40 -18.98 -1.09
C ASN A 80 -0.26 -20.03 0.02
N LEU A 81 0.94 -20.61 0.14
CA LEU A 81 1.21 -21.71 1.09
C LEU A 81 2.32 -21.38 2.11
N LEU A 82 2.70 -20.12 2.31
CA LEU A 82 3.61 -19.73 3.39
C LEU A 82 3.29 -18.33 3.92
N GLY A 83 3.86 -17.29 3.31
CA GLY A 83 3.39 -15.92 3.45
C GLY A 83 1.98 -15.76 2.84
N HIS A 84 1.32 -14.63 3.12
CA HIS A 84 -0.05 -14.36 2.65
C HIS A 84 -1.08 -15.45 2.98
N THR A 85 -0.92 -16.13 4.11
CA THR A 85 -1.79 -17.22 4.59
C THR A 85 -2.73 -16.79 5.73
N GLN A 86 -2.89 -15.48 5.95
CA GLN A 86 -3.82 -14.95 6.95
C GLN A 86 -5.27 -15.39 6.68
N TYR A 87 -5.60 -15.65 5.41
CA TYR A 87 -6.88 -16.19 4.99
C TYR A 87 -7.15 -17.61 5.52
N LEU A 88 -6.12 -18.36 5.94
CA LEU A 88 -6.28 -19.67 6.59
C LEU A 88 -6.35 -19.51 8.11
N ILE A 89 -5.37 -18.83 8.71
CA ILE A 89 -5.25 -18.73 10.18
C ILE A 89 -6.30 -17.79 10.81
N LYS A 90 -7.05 -17.03 10.00
CA LYS A 90 -8.28 -16.34 10.47
C LYS A 90 -9.31 -17.37 10.98
N THR A 91 -9.36 -18.56 10.38
CA THR A 91 -10.28 -19.64 10.75
C THR A 91 -9.78 -20.27 12.06
N PRO A 92 -10.58 -20.27 13.16
CA PRO A 92 -10.14 -20.75 14.46
C PRO A 92 -9.52 -22.15 14.45
N ALA A 93 -10.09 -23.09 13.68
CA ALA A 93 -9.60 -24.46 13.56
C ALA A 93 -8.22 -24.59 12.88
N LEU A 94 -7.82 -23.61 12.09
CA LEU A 94 -6.53 -23.58 11.38
C LEU A 94 -5.53 -22.60 12.00
N ARG A 95 -5.92 -21.89 13.06
CA ARG A 95 -5.09 -20.85 13.67
C ARG A 95 -3.81 -21.42 14.27
N ASP A 96 -3.85 -22.66 14.73
CA ASP A 96 -2.68 -23.34 15.30
C ASP A 96 -1.58 -23.63 14.26
N LEU A 97 -1.86 -23.50 12.96
CA LEU A 97 -0.84 -23.59 11.92
C LEU A 97 0.12 -22.39 11.91
N ASN A 98 -0.17 -21.33 12.68
CA ASN A 98 0.61 -20.09 12.64
C ASN A 98 2.05 -20.27 13.14
N GLU A 99 2.99 -19.66 12.42
CA GLU A 99 4.40 -19.56 12.77
C GLU A 99 4.64 -18.69 14.02
N LEU A 100 3.73 -17.74 14.29
CA LEU A 100 3.82 -16.83 15.44
C LEU A 100 3.02 -17.34 16.65
N ARG A 101 3.70 -17.34 17.81
CA ARG A 101 3.15 -17.71 19.11
C ARG A 101 3.22 -16.54 20.10
N ALA A 102 2.24 -16.45 20.98
CA ALA A 102 2.30 -15.62 22.19
C ALA A 102 3.29 -16.24 23.21
N PRO A 103 3.68 -15.49 24.27
CA PRO A 103 4.57 -16.02 25.30
C PRO A 103 4.06 -17.28 26.02
N ASP A 104 2.74 -17.46 26.10
CA ASP A 104 2.08 -18.66 26.67
C ASP A 104 2.00 -19.86 25.70
N GLY A 105 2.53 -19.69 24.47
CA GLY A 105 2.53 -20.72 23.43
C GLY A 105 1.28 -20.72 22.53
N SER A 106 0.26 -19.92 22.81
CA SER A 106 -0.94 -19.84 21.97
C SER A 106 -0.65 -19.20 20.59
N PRO A 107 -1.32 -19.62 19.50
CA PRO A 107 -1.14 -18.98 18.20
C PRO A 107 -1.67 -17.54 18.17
N LEU A 108 -0.95 -16.65 17.49
CA LEU A 108 -1.43 -15.30 17.24
C LEU A 108 -2.47 -15.27 16.10
N GLU A 109 -3.24 -14.19 16.01
CA GLU A 109 -4.20 -13.96 14.91
C GLU A 109 -3.55 -13.47 13.61
N ARG A 110 -2.31 -12.97 13.72
CA ARG A 110 -1.50 -12.47 12.60
C ARG A 110 -0.28 -13.35 12.44
N GLY A 111 0.25 -13.42 11.24
CA GLY A 111 1.47 -14.15 10.96
C GLY A 111 1.40 -14.82 9.60
N GLN A 112 1.95 -16.03 9.55
CA GLN A 112 2.07 -16.85 8.35
C GLN A 112 2.05 -18.33 8.78
N LEU A 113 1.95 -19.28 7.85
CA LEU A 113 1.98 -20.70 8.20
C LEU A 113 3.36 -21.14 8.69
N CYS A 114 3.36 -22.09 9.62
CA CYS A 114 4.53 -22.83 10.03
C CYS A 114 4.83 -23.97 9.04
N PRO A 115 6.00 -23.98 8.37
CA PRO A 115 6.40 -25.02 7.41
C PRO A 115 6.49 -26.45 7.97
N LEU A 116 6.55 -26.58 9.30
CA LEU A 116 6.78 -27.81 10.03
C LEU A 116 5.63 -28.20 10.95
N HIS A 117 4.55 -27.43 11.00
CA HIS A 117 3.38 -27.85 11.77
C HIS A 117 2.81 -29.15 11.15
N PRO A 118 2.46 -30.17 11.96
CA PRO A 118 2.08 -31.50 11.45
C PRO A 118 0.98 -31.49 10.39
N CYS A 119 -0.02 -30.62 10.54
CA CYS A 119 -1.13 -30.50 9.59
C CYS A 119 -0.85 -29.61 8.36
N THR A 120 0.28 -28.88 8.30
CA THR A 120 0.51 -27.90 7.20
C THR A 120 0.49 -28.56 5.83
N LEU A 121 1.14 -29.73 5.67
CA LEU A 121 1.21 -30.40 4.38
C LEU A 121 -0.13 -31.02 3.98
N GLU A 122 -0.95 -31.47 4.92
CA GLU A 122 -2.30 -31.97 4.66
C GLU A 122 -3.19 -30.85 4.12
N ILE A 123 -3.16 -29.67 4.75
CA ILE A 123 -3.89 -28.48 4.31
C ILE A 123 -3.41 -28.01 2.94
N ALA A 124 -2.09 -28.00 2.71
CA ALA A 124 -1.52 -27.68 1.40
C ALA A 124 -1.99 -28.67 0.32
N ALA A 125 -2.00 -29.98 0.60
CA ALA A 125 -2.45 -31.01 -0.33
C ALA A 125 -3.93 -30.83 -0.70
N LYS A 126 -4.80 -30.52 0.27
CA LYS A 126 -6.22 -30.21 0.05
C LYS A 126 -6.40 -29.02 -0.89
N LEU A 127 -5.71 -27.91 -0.62
CA LEU A 127 -5.80 -26.70 -1.45
C LEU A 127 -5.27 -26.92 -2.87
N ILE A 128 -4.14 -27.61 -3.01
CA ILE A 128 -3.57 -27.97 -4.32
C ILE A 128 -4.54 -28.88 -5.08
N GLY A 129 -5.10 -29.89 -4.41
CA GLY A 129 -6.05 -30.84 -4.99
C GLY A 129 -7.33 -30.15 -5.50
N ASP A 130 -7.90 -29.24 -4.71
CA ASP A 130 -9.08 -28.47 -5.10
C ASP A 130 -8.79 -27.55 -6.31
N MET A 131 -7.58 -27.02 -6.43
CA MET A 131 -7.20 -26.08 -7.49
C MET A 131 -6.61 -26.74 -8.75
N ALA A 132 -6.09 -27.97 -8.65
CA ALA A 132 -5.44 -28.67 -9.75
C ALA A 132 -6.33 -28.80 -11.02
N PRO A 133 -7.64 -29.10 -10.93
CA PRO A 133 -8.52 -29.16 -12.12
C PRO A 133 -8.60 -27.84 -12.91
N PHE A 134 -8.30 -26.71 -12.28
CA PHE A 134 -8.37 -25.38 -12.89
C PHE A 134 -7.04 -24.91 -13.49
N CYS A 135 -5.97 -25.70 -13.35
CA CYS A 135 -4.62 -25.38 -13.81
C CYS A 135 -4.41 -25.71 -15.30
N THR A 136 -5.14 -25.03 -16.20
CA THR A 136 -5.11 -25.35 -17.65
C THR A 136 -3.81 -24.98 -18.35
N ALA A 137 -2.91 -24.23 -17.70
CA ALA A 137 -1.55 -23.98 -18.18
C ALA A 137 -0.54 -25.08 -17.81
N GLY A 138 -0.96 -26.13 -17.10
CA GLY A 138 -0.05 -27.18 -16.60
C GLY A 138 0.85 -26.71 -15.45
N LYS A 139 0.45 -25.63 -14.75
CA LYS A 139 1.19 -25.01 -13.64
C LYS A 139 0.26 -24.58 -12.52
N VAL A 140 0.78 -24.61 -11.30
CA VAL A 140 0.19 -23.96 -10.11
C VAL A 140 1.25 -23.08 -9.45
N HIS A 141 0.85 -21.90 -8.99
CA HIS A 141 1.74 -21.00 -8.27
C HIS A 141 1.47 -21.11 -6.77
N VAL A 142 2.48 -21.41 -5.95
CA VAL A 142 2.29 -21.68 -4.50
C VAL A 142 2.65 -20.49 -3.58
N GLY A 143 2.96 -19.34 -4.17
CA GLY A 143 3.23 -18.09 -3.45
C GLY A 143 4.64 -18.09 -2.87
N LEU A 144 4.70 -18.09 -1.54
CA LEU A 144 5.90 -18.12 -0.68
C LEU A 144 6.64 -16.78 -0.49
N ASP A 145 6.11 -15.70 -1.04
CA ASP A 145 6.62 -14.33 -0.90
C ASP A 145 6.46 -13.77 0.52
N GLU A 146 7.19 -12.69 0.78
CA GLU A 146 7.04 -11.81 1.96
C GLU A 146 6.99 -12.57 3.31
N SER A 147 7.71 -13.68 3.38
CA SER A 147 7.67 -14.63 4.50
C SER A 147 8.55 -14.20 5.68
N PHE A 148 8.40 -12.94 6.10
CA PHE A 148 9.26 -12.28 7.10
C PHE A 148 9.16 -12.84 8.52
N HIS A 149 8.15 -13.65 8.82
CA HIS A 149 8.01 -14.35 10.10
C HIS A 149 8.59 -15.76 10.08
N LEU A 150 9.20 -16.20 8.98
CA LEU A 150 9.80 -17.52 8.87
C LEU A 150 10.85 -17.76 9.96
N GLY A 151 10.78 -18.91 10.63
CA GLY A 151 11.73 -19.31 11.65
C GLY A 151 11.43 -18.82 13.08
N LYS A 152 10.22 -18.29 13.33
CA LYS A 152 9.81 -17.84 14.66
C LYS A 152 9.16 -18.96 15.49
N HIS A 153 8.59 -20.00 14.88
CA HIS A 153 7.99 -21.14 15.57
C HIS A 153 9.07 -22.04 16.20
N PRO A 154 8.85 -22.67 17.39
CA PRO A 154 9.84 -23.56 18.01
C PRO A 154 10.35 -24.69 17.09
N LEU A 155 9.45 -25.34 16.35
CA LEU A 155 9.82 -26.36 15.35
C LEU A 155 10.75 -25.80 14.26
N SER A 156 10.41 -24.64 13.70
CA SER A 156 11.20 -23.95 12.69
C SER A 156 12.56 -23.54 13.23
N ARG A 157 12.63 -23.00 14.46
CA ARG A 157 13.91 -22.68 15.13
C ARG A 157 14.80 -23.91 15.29
N ALA A 158 14.24 -25.06 15.64
CA ALA A 158 15.01 -26.30 15.79
C ALA A 158 15.59 -26.78 14.44
N GLU A 159 14.81 -26.76 13.35
CA GLU A 159 15.33 -27.14 12.02
C GLU A 159 16.38 -26.12 11.52
N ILE A 160 16.14 -24.82 11.74
CA ILE A 160 17.07 -23.74 11.36
C ILE A 160 18.39 -23.83 12.15
N ALA A 161 18.35 -24.14 13.45
CA ALA A 161 19.56 -24.32 14.23
C ALA A 161 20.44 -25.47 13.72
N ARG A 162 19.82 -26.50 13.14
CA ARG A 162 20.52 -27.68 12.60
C ARG A 162 21.03 -27.48 11.17
N PHE A 163 20.26 -26.79 10.32
CA PHE A 163 20.49 -26.78 8.87
C PHE A 163 20.65 -25.38 8.26
N GLY A 164 20.31 -24.33 9.00
CA GLY A 164 20.26 -22.96 8.53
C GLY A 164 18.93 -22.59 7.85
N LEU A 165 18.68 -21.28 7.75
CA LEU A 165 17.42 -20.73 7.24
C LEU A 165 17.20 -21.03 5.75
N ALA A 166 18.24 -20.94 4.93
CA ALA A 166 18.16 -21.23 3.50
C ALA A 166 17.77 -22.69 3.23
N GLU A 167 18.33 -23.64 3.99
CA GLU A 167 17.99 -25.07 3.91
C GLU A 167 16.58 -25.34 4.44
N HIS A 168 16.16 -24.69 5.55
CA HIS A 168 14.78 -24.77 6.06
C HIS A 168 13.76 -24.35 4.99
N PHE A 169 13.98 -23.21 4.33
CA PHE A 169 13.14 -22.76 3.23
C PHE A 169 13.14 -23.74 2.06
N ALA A 170 14.31 -24.18 1.60
CA ALA A 170 14.43 -25.11 0.48
C ALA A 170 13.76 -26.47 0.74
N ARG A 171 13.86 -27.01 1.96
CA ARG A 171 13.19 -28.24 2.36
C ARG A 171 11.67 -28.10 2.31
N TYR A 172 11.13 -26.96 2.73
CA TYR A 172 9.69 -26.72 2.61
C TYR A 172 9.24 -26.65 1.16
N VAL A 173 9.97 -25.94 0.30
CA VAL A 173 9.72 -25.93 -1.15
C VAL A 173 9.76 -27.36 -1.72
N GLY A 174 10.74 -28.17 -1.30
CA GLY A 174 10.83 -29.59 -1.69
C GLY A 174 9.60 -30.41 -1.29
N ARG A 175 9.08 -30.22 -0.07
CA ARG A 175 7.85 -30.91 0.38
C ARG A 175 6.62 -30.49 -0.43
N LEU A 176 6.47 -29.20 -0.74
CA LEU A 176 5.39 -28.73 -1.61
C LEU A 176 5.51 -29.26 -3.04
N HIS A 177 6.74 -29.33 -3.57
CA HIS A 177 7.00 -29.89 -4.90
C HIS A 177 6.52 -31.35 -5.02
N GLU A 178 6.75 -32.17 -3.99
CA GLU A 178 6.26 -33.56 -3.96
C GLU A 178 4.72 -33.65 -3.90
N LEU A 179 4.04 -32.65 -3.33
CA LEU A 179 2.57 -32.57 -3.34
C LEU A 179 2.01 -32.15 -4.71
N VAL A 180 2.73 -31.31 -5.46
CA VAL A 180 2.30 -30.84 -6.78
C VAL A 180 2.52 -31.93 -7.86
N ARG A 181 3.60 -32.72 -7.76
CA ARG A 181 4.00 -33.69 -8.80
C ARG A 181 2.89 -34.69 -9.22
N PRO A 182 2.11 -35.31 -8.30
CA PRO A 182 1.04 -36.25 -8.67
C PRO A 182 -0.04 -35.67 -9.56
N HIS A 183 -0.23 -34.34 -9.56
CA HIS A 183 -1.18 -33.65 -10.42
C HIS A 183 -0.64 -33.39 -11.84
N GLY A 184 0.61 -33.75 -12.13
CA GLY A 184 1.25 -33.48 -13.42
C GLY A 184 1.52 -31.99 -13.68
N LEU A 185 1.53 -31.16 -12.63
CA LEU A 185 1.72 -29.72 -12.72
C LEU A 185 3.18 -29.33 -12.44
N ARG A 186 3.64 -28.26 -13.08
CA ARG A 186 4.88 -27.57 -12.68
C ARG A 186 4.58 -26.54 -11.58
N MET A 187 5.41 -26.52 -10.54
CA MET A 187 5.25 -25.60 -9.40
C MET A 187 5.95 -24.25 -9.65
N GLY A 188 5.21 -23.17 -9.42
CA GLY A 188 5.69 -21.78 -9.46
C GLY A 188 5.82 -21.15 -8.07
N ILE A 189 6.84 -20.31 -7.86
CA ILE A 189 7.07 -19.56 -6.61
C ILE A 189 7.46 -18.11 -6.90
N TRP A 190 7.07 -17.17 -6.04
CA TRP A 190 7.63 -15.82 -6.08
C TRP A 190 9.13 -15.86 -5.70
N ALA A 191 9.92 -14.98 -6.32
CA ALA A 191 11.39 -15.05 -6.24
C ALA A 191 12.01 -14.10 -5.21
N ASP A 192 11.24 -13.26 -4.51
CA ASP A 192 11.74 -12.30 -3.51
C ASP A 192 12.51 -13.01 -2.39
N MET A 193 11.99 -14.13 -1.88
CA MET A 193 12.70 -14.95 -0.89
C MET A 193 14.04 -15.47 -1.41
N LEU A 194 14.19 -15.70 -2.71
CA LEU A 194 15.46 -16.14 -3.32
C LEU A 194 16.47 -14.99 -3.45
N ALA A 195 15.99 -13.74 -3.56
CA ALA A 195 16.85 -12.57 -3.48
C ALA A 195 17.34 -12.32 -2.03
N LEU A 196 16.54 -12.68 -1.02
CA LEU A 196 16.89 -12.58 0.39
C LEU A 196 17.75 -13.77 0.89
N LEU A 197 17.55 -14.95 0.31
CA LEU A 197 18.20 -16.22 0.65
C LEU A 197 18.79 -16.89 -0.62
N PRO A 198 19.77 -16.26 -1.29
CA PRO A 198 20.33 -16.82 -2.53
C PRO A 198 20.96 -18.21 -2.33
N GLU A 199 21.41 -18.52 -1.11
CA GLU A 199 21.95 -19.84 -0.74
C GLU A 199 20.90 -20.95 -0.81
N ALA A 200 19.59 -20.64 -0.82
CA ALA A 200 18.54 -21.64 -0.97
C ALA A 200 18.50 -22.20 -2.40
N ILE A 201 18.87 -21.40 -3.41
CA ILE A 201 18.69 -21.72 -4.84
C ILE A 201 19.32 -23.07 -5.22
N PRO A 202 20.58 -23.38 -4.88
CA PRO A 202 21.19 -24.66 -5.24
C PRO A 202 20.49 -25.90 -4.64
N ARG A 203 19.68 -25.72 -3.61
CA ARG A 203 18.99 -26.78 -2.86
C ARG A 203 17.55 -27.02 -3.32
N LEU A 204 16.96 -26.07 -4.05
CA LEU A 204 15.59 -26.17 -4.54
C LEU A 204 15.43 -27.34 -5.54
N PRO A 205 14.26 -27.94 -5.66
CA PRO A 205 13.94 -28.84 -6.78
C PRO A 205 14.25 -28.20 -8.14
N ARG A 206 14.64 -29.02 -9.11
CA ARG A 206 14.79 -28.61 -10.52
C ARG A 206 13.41 -28.49 -11.18
N GLY A 207 13.30 -27.74 -12.27
CA GLY A 207 12.07 -27.66 -13.06
C GLY A 207 10.97 -26.78 -12.46
N LEU A 208 11.27 -26.00 -11.43
CA LEU A 208 10.38 -24.96 -10.89
C LEU A 208 10.27 -23.75 -11.83
N THR A 209 9.33 -22.88 -11.56
CA THR A 209 9.26 -21.52 -12.12
C THR A 209 9.39 -20.47 -11.02
N ALA A 210 10.33 -19.54 -11.17
CA ALA A 210 10.54 -18.41 -10.26
C ALA A 210 10.05 -17.10 -10.90
N TYR A 211 9.15 -16.40 -10.19
CA TYR A 211 8.52 -15.16 -10.62
C TYR A 211 9.15 -13.97 -9.89
N ASP A 212 10.01 -13.24 -10.59
CA ASP A 212 10.80 -12.13 -10.05
C ASP A 212 10.07 -10.81 -10.22
N TRP A 213 9.67 -10.20 -9.10
CA TRP A 213 8.82 -9.02 -9.08
C TRP A 213 9.57 -7.79 -8.56
N TYR A 214 9.40 -6.68 -9.28
CA TYR A 214 9.88 -5.35 -8.89
C TYR A 214 9.08 -4.32 -9.67
N TYR A 215 8.52 -3.33 -8.99
CA TYR A 215 7.41 -2.53 -9.56
C TYR A 215 7.79 -1.12 -10.02
N TYR A 216 9.09 -0.83 -10.10
CA TYR A 216 9.60 0.44 -10.60
C TYR A 216 10.47 0.24 -11.85
N PRO A 217 10.62 1.27 -12.71
CA PRO A 217 11.56 1.24 -13.81
C PRO A 217 13.00 1.03 -13.32
N PHE A 218 13.77 0.21 -14.03
CA PHE A 218 15.18 -0.06 -13.75
C PHE A 218 15.97 -0.19 -15.05
N LYS A 219 17.31 -0.01 -14.98
CA LYS A 219 18.16 -0.01 -16.17
C LYS A 219 18.64 -1.41 -16.55
N ARG A 220 19.18 -2.17 -15.58
CA ARG A 220 19.83 -3.47 -15.83
C ARG A 220 19.27 -4.56 -14.93
N HIS A 221 19.18 -4.30 -13.63
CA HIS A 221 18.75 -5.27 -12.62
C HIS A 221 17.60 -4.72 -11.77
N PRO A 222 16.67 -5.58 -11.31
CA PRO A 222 15.72 -5.23 -10.28
C PRO A 222 16.43 -4.91 -8.96
N ARG A 223 15.68 -4.40 -7.98
CA ARG A 223 16.22 -3.93 -6.70
C ARG A 223 15.43 -4.45 -5.52
N VAL A 224 16.08 -4.60 -4.36
CA VAL A 224 15.43 -5.00 -3.11
C VAL A 224 15.25 -3.79 -2.21
N GLU A 225 14.01 -3.41 -1.91
CA GLU A 225 13.70 -2.25 -1.05
C GLU A 225 14.33 -2.38 0.35
N LEU A 226 14.35 -3.60 0.88
CA LEU A 226 14.91 -3.96 2.19
C LEU A 226 16.42 -3.76 2.28
N PHE A 227 17.12 -3.73 1.13
CA PHE A 227 18.56 -3.49 1.04
C PHE A 227 18.87 -2.07 0.53
N ASN A 228 18.05 -1.08 0.91
CA ASN A 228 18.13 0.29 0.43
C ASN A 228 18.18 0.34 -1.12
N PHE A 229 17.28 -0.43 -1.75
CA PHE A 229 17.18 -0.54 -3.20
C PHE A 229 18.49 -0.97 -3.90
N ALA A 230 19.29 -1.84 -3.26
CA ALA A 230 20.43 -2.49 -3.91
C ALA A 230 19.96 -3.38 -5.06
N GLU A 231 20.75 -3.42 -6.13
CA GLU A 231 20.51 -4.27 -7.30
C GLU A 231 20.86 -5.74 -7.01
N TYR A 232 20.12 -6.67 -7.61
CA TYR A 232 20.38 -8.11 -7.51
C TYR A 232 20.15 -8.82 -8.85
N ASP A 233 20.75 -10.00 -9.02
CA ASP A 233 20.55 -10.83 -10.22
C ASP A 233 20.36 -12.31 -9.86
N LEU A 234 19.12 -12.80 -10.02
CA LEU A 234 18.79 -14.22 -9.83
C LEU A 234 19.02 -15.08 -11.08
N ALA A 235 19.07 -14.49 -12.28
CA ALA A 235 18.97 -15.26 -13.52
C ALA A 235 20.12 -16.28 -13.71
N PRO A 236 21.40 -15.97 -13.41
CA PRO A 236 22.47 -16.97 -13.50
C PRO A 236 22.26 -18.16 -12.55
N ALA A 237 21.91 -17.89 -11.29
CA ALA A 237 21.73 -18.93 -10.28
C ALA A 237 20.52 -19.83 -10.58
N LEU A 238 19.42 -19.24 -11.03
CA LEU A 238 18.22 -19.99 -11.42
C LEU A 238 18.48 -20.84 -12.67
N ARG A 239 19.20 -20.31 -13.67
CA ARG A 239 19.59 -21.08 -14.86
C ARG A 239 20.46 -22.29 -14.47
N ALA A 240 21.46 -22.10 -13.62
CA ALA A 240 22.33 -23.17 -13.15
C ALA A 240 21.55 -24.30 -12.42
N ARG A 241 20.38 -23.97 -11.86
CA ARG A 241 19.48 -24.91 -11.19
C ARG A 241 18.33 -25.42 -12.05
N GLU A 242 18.28 -25.05 -13.34
CA GLU A 242 17.18 -25.39 -14.25
C GLU A 242 15.81 -24.93 -13.71
N ILE A 243 15.78 -23.73 -13.12
CA ILE A 243 14.57 -23.04 -12.70
C ILE A 243 14.23 -21.99 -13.75
N ALA A 244 13.00 -22.04 -14.27
CA ALA A 244 12.51 -21.09 -15.25
C ALA A 244 12.39 -19.70 -14.62
N TYR A 245 12.88 -18.66 -15.31
CA TYR A 245 12.82 -17.28 -14.85
C TYR A 245 11.67 -16.52 -15.52
N TRP A 246 10.92 -15.76 -14.72
CA TRP A 246 9.83 -14.88 -15.17
C TRP A 246 10.02 -13.48 -14.59
N GLY A 247 9.76 -12.46 -15.40
CA GLY A 247 9.76 -11.06 -14.95
C GLY A 247 8.34 -10.54 -14.71
N CYS A 248 8.14 -9.84 -13.59
CA CYS A 248 6.81 -9.48 -13.11
C CYS A 248 6.67 -7.96 -12.85
N PRO A 249 6.34 -7.16 -13.88
CA PRO A 249 5.91 -5.76 -13.72
C PRO A 249 4.50 -5.66 -13.13
N MET A 250 4.13 -4.47 -12.63
CA MET A 250 2.78 -4.20 -12.12
C MET A 250 1.99 -3.24 -13.04
N ASN A 251 0.68 -3.44 -13.19
CA ASN A 251 -0.23 -2.56 -13.95
C ASN A 251 -0.94 -1.48 -13.10
N GLY A 252 -1.04 -1.71 -11.79
CA GLY A 252 -1.98 -1.04 -10.91
C GLY A 252 -1.38 0.13 -10.13
N SER A 253 -1.81 0.26 -8.88
CA SER A 253 -1.35 1.31 -7.96
C SER A 253 -1.14 0.72 -6.58
N PHE A 254 -0.48 1.47 -5.71
CA PHE A 254 -0.26 1.01 -4.36
C PHE A 254 -1.36 1.52 -3.42
N ARG A 255 -1.89 0.62 -2.59
CA ARG A 255 -2.80 0.84 -1.45
C ARG A 255 -4.00 1.74 -1.68
N TYR A 256 -3.80 3.07 -1.63
CA TYR A 256 -4.87 4.07 -1.57
C TYR A 256 -4.96 4.97 -2.81
N GLU A 257 -4.09 4.76 -3.79
CA GLU A 257 -4.07 5.53 -5.03
C GLU A 257 -5.33 5.23 -5.88
N PRO A 258 -6.11 6.25 -6.32
CA PRO A 258 -7.30 6.01 -7.16
C PRO A 258 -7.02 5.91 -8.67
N LEU A 259 -5.76 6.08 -9.08
CA LEU A 259 -5.25 5.94 -10.45
C LEU A 259 -3.84 5.33 -10.42
N PRO A 260 -3.46 4.52 -11.44
CA PRO A 260 -2.07 4.16 -11.68
C PRO A 260 -1.17 5.38 -11.85
N VAL A 261 0.08 5.25 -11.42
CA VAL A 261 1.16 6.15 -11.83
C VAL A 261 1.67 5.67 -13.18
N PHE A 262 1.02 6.11 -14.26
CA PHE A 262 1.11 5.49 -15.58
C PHE A 262 2.55 5.47 -16.12
N ALA A 263 3.31 6.55 -15.96
CA ALA A 263 4.69 6.63 -16.41
C ALA A 263 5.60 5.60 -15.71
N ASP A 264 5.39 5.39 -14.41
CA ASP A 264 6.15 4.41 -13.63
C ASP A 264 5.81 2.98 -14.08
N ARG A 265 4.53 2.68 -14.33
CA ARG A 265 4.10 1.35 -14.82
C ARG A 265 4.62 1.05 -16.22
N LEU A 266 4.51 1.99 -17.16
CA LEU A 266 5.01 1.80 -18.54
C LEU A 266 6.54 1.69 -18.58
N GLY A 267 7.25 2.48 -17.77
CA GLY A 267 8.69 2.32 -17.60
C GLY A 267 9.08 0.97 -17.01
N ASN A 268 8.32 0.48 -16.03
CA ASN A 268 8.52 -0.83 -15.41
C ASN A 268 8.27 -1.98 -16.39
N LEU A 269 7.16 -1.94 -17.15
CA LEU A 269 6.86 -2.88 -18.24
C LEU A 269 8.04 -3.01 -19.22
N ARG A 270 8.57 -1.89 -19.71
CA ARG A 270 9.72 -1.89 -20.64
C ARG A 270 11.01 -2.41 -20.00
N SER A 271 11.25 -2.11 -18.72
CA SER A 271 12.43 -2.56 -18.00
C SER A 271 12.44 -4.09 -17.91
N TRP A 272 11.31 -4.67 -17.50
CA TRP A 272 11.12 -6.10 -17.44
C TRP A 272 11.14 -6.76 -18.82
N TRP A 273 10.50 -6.16 -19.83
CA TRP A 273 10.52 -6.71 -21.18
C TRP A 273 11.95 -6.87 -21.72
N LYS A 274 12.76 -5.81 -21.60
CA LYS A 274 14.18 -5.82 -22.00
C LYS A 274 14.97 -6.86 -21.21
N ARG A 275 14.75 -6.93 -19.88
CA ARG A 275 15.42 -7.89 -19.00
C ARG A 275 15.07 -9.33 -19.39
N CYS A 276 13.79 -9.65 -19.56
CA CYS A 276 13.31 -10.96 -19.92
C CYS A 276 13.91 -11.45 -21.25
N HIS A 277 13.97 -10.59 -22.28
CA HIS A 277 14.64 -10.92 -23.54
C HIS A 277 16.14 -11.16 -23.34
N HIS A 278 16.83 -10.31 -22.59
CA HIS A 278 18.27 -10.44 -22.36
C HIS A 278 18.65 -11.76 -21.68
N VAL A 279 17.83 -12.23 -20.73
CA VAL A 279 18.09 -13.49 -20.01
C VAL A 279 17.41 -14.71 -20.62
N GLY A 280 16.66 -14.56 -21.71
CA GLY A 280 15.87 -15.66 -22.28
C GLY A 280 14.84 -16.21 -21.29
N ALA A 281 14.11 -15.32 -20.61
CA ALA A 281 13.06 -15.67 -19.66
C ALA A 281 11.95 -16.50 -20.34
N GLU A 282 11.37 -17.43 -19.58
CA GLU A 282 10.27 -18.26 -20.08
C GLU A 282 8.98 -17.44 -20.23
N GLY A 283 8.74 -16.48 -19.33
CA GLY A 283 7.57 -15.62 -19.40
C GLY A 283 7.69 -14.24 -18.78
N PHE A 284 6.62 -13.47 -18.97
CA PHE A 284 6.44 -12.09 -18.56
C PHE A 284 5.02 -11.95 -18.00
N LEU A 285 4.89 -11.68 -16.71
CA LEU A 285 3.60 -11.63 -16.00
C LEU A 285 3.29 -10.21 -15.55
N VAL A 286 2.32 -9.56 -16.19
CA VAL A 286 1.83 -8.26 -15.72
C VAL A 286 0.93 -8.49 -14.50
N THR A 287 1.45 -8.17 -13.31
CA THR A 287 0.75 -8.35 -12.05
C THR A 287 -0.22 -7.20 -11.78
N SER A 288 -1.27 -7.50 -11.02
CA SER A 288 -2.23 -6.53 -10.52
C SER A 288 -2.35 -6.73 -9.02
N TRP A 289 -2.35 -5.64 -8.25
CA TRP A 289 -2.43 -5.72 -6.79
C TRP A 289 -3.36 -4.64 -6.25
N GLU A 290 -4.12 -5.00 -5.21
CA GLU A 290 -4.97 -4.09 -4.46
C GLU A 290 -5.94 -3.24 -5.32
N PRO A 291 -6.67 -3.81 -6.30
CA PRO A 291 -7.53 -3.03 -7.21
C PRO A 291 -8.76 -2.42 -6.53
N ASN A 292 -9.01 -2.72 -5.24
CA ASN A 292 -10.21 -2.32 -4.49
C ASN A 292 -10.40 -0.79 -4.32
N ARG A 293 -9.37 0.01 -4.62
CA ARG A 293 -9.43 1.48 -4.66
C ARG A 293 -9.51 2.07 -6.06
N LEU A 294 -9.28 1.26 -7.07
CA LEU A 294 -9.13 1.67 -8.46
C LEU A 294 -10.40 1.41 -9.25
N THR A 295 -10.57 2.17 -10.33
CA THR A 295 -11.38 1.69 -11.45
C THR A 295 -10.54 0.66 -12.20
N LEU A 296 -11.00 -0.60 -12.20
CA LEU A 296 -10.25 -1.71 -12.77
C LEU A 296 -9.91 -1.45 -14.25
N GLU A 297 -10.81 -0.79 -14.98
CA GLU A 297 -10.58 -0.46 -16.39
C GLU A 297 -9.35 0.45 -16.60
N MET A 298 -8.97 1.28 -15.62
CA MET A 298 -7.77 2.12 -15.73
C MET A 298 -6.48 1.32 -15.55
N THR A 299 -6.51 0.22 -14.81
CA THR A 299 -5.39 -0.75 -14.77
C THR A 299 -5.37 -1.60 -16.05
N THR A 300 -6.54 -1.96 -16.59
CA THR A 300 -6.67 -2.66 -17.87
C THR A 300 -6.12 -1.84 -19.05
N VAL A 301 -6.17 -0.51 -18.98
CA VAL A 301 -5.47 0.36 -19.96
C VAL A 301 -3.97 0.10 -19.96
N VAL A 302 -3.36 -0.15 -18.80
CA VAL A 302 -1.93 -0.46 -18.69
C VAL A 302 -1.63 -1.85 -19.25
N ASP A 303 -2.47 -2.85 -18.99
CA ASP A 303 -2.35 -4.19 -19.60
C ASP A 303 -2.47 -4.13 -21.13
N ALA A 304 -3.43 -3.36 -21.63
CA ALA A 304 -3.61 -3.13 -23.05
C ALA A 304 -2.45 -2.33 -23.68
N ALA A 305 -1.83 -1.41 -22.93
CA ALA A 305 -0.65 -0.68 -23.36
C ALA A 305 0.59 -1.57 -23.42
N ALA A 306 0.74 -2.52 -22.47
CA ALA A 306 1.83 -3.49 -22.48
C ALA A 306 1.86 -4.31 -23.79
N ALA A 307 0.70 -4.54 -24.42
CA ALA A 307 0.63 -5.23 -25.70
C ALA A 307 1.37 -4.56 -26.85
N CYS A 308 1.70 -3.26 -26.75
CA CYS A 308 2.60 -2.61 -27.71
C CYS A 308 3.97 -3.29 -27.76
N LEU A 309 4.46 -3.86 -26.66
CA LEU A 309 5.77 -4.51 -26.61
C LEU A 309 5.92 -5.67 -27.62
N TRP A 310 4.81 -6.30 -28.04
CA TRP A 310 4.82 -7.41 -29.00
C TRP A 310 3.90 -7.22 -30.21
N LEU A 311 2.90 -6.34 -30.17
CA LEU A 311 2.03 -6.03 -31.32
C LEU A 311 2.49 -4.79 -32.09
N ASP A 312 3.14 -3.84 -31.41
CA ASP A 312 3.60 -2.57 -32.01
C ASP A 312 5.00 -2.21 -31.45
N PRO A 313 6.03 -3.08 -31.62
CA PRO A 313 7.32 -2.92 -30.95
C PRO A 313 8.07 -1.61 -31.29
N GLN A 314 7.66 -0.93 -32.37
CA GLN A 314 8.13 0.40 -32.74
C GLN A 314 7.58 1.53 -31.84
N ILE A 315 6.57 1.26 -31.00
CA ILE A 315 5.98 2.20 -30.04
C ILE A 315 6.50 1.84 -28.65
N ASP A 316 7.60 2.48 -28.24
CA ASP A 316 8.28 2.19 -26.97
C ASP A 316 8.30 3.38 -25.99
N ASP A 317 7.56 4.44 -26.29
CA ASP A 317 7.44 5.62 -25.43
C ASP A 317 6.16 5.61 -24.56
N ASN A 318 6.14 6.39 -23.48
CA ASN A 318 5.00 6.41 -22.56
C ASN A 318 3.69 6.88 -23.21
N ILE A 319 3.74 7.91 -24.07
CA ILE A 319 2.51 8.51 -24.60
C ILE A 319 1.91 7.62 -25.70
N GLY A 320 2.74 7.07 -26.57
CA GLY A 320 2.32 6.17 -27.64
C GLY A 320 1.72 4.87 -27.10
N MET A 321 2.42 4.20 -26.18
CA MET A 321 1.92 2.97 -25.55
C MET A 321 0.59 3.21 -24.84
N LEU A 322 0.49 4.28 -24.06
CA LEU A 322 -0.73 4.58 -23.31
C LEU A 322 -1.90 4.96 -24.23
N ALA A 323 -1.65 5.70 -25.32
CA ALA A 323 -2.68 6.01 -26.31
C ALA A 323 -3.21 4.74 -26.98
N LYS A 324 -2.35 3.76 -27.29
CA LYS A 324 -2.78 2.43 -27.78
C LYS A 324 -3.58 1.66 -26.72
N GLY A 325 -3.17 1.73 -25.45
CA GLY A 325 -3.93 1.17 -24.33
C GLY A 325 -5.34 1.74 -24.24
N PHE A 326 -5.49 3.07 -24.23
CA PHE A 326 -6.81 3.71 -24.26
C PHE A 326 -7.60 3.35 -25.53
N ALA A 327 -6.95 3.27 -26.69
CA ALA A 327 -7.60 2.90 -27.94
C ALA A 327 -8.18 1.48 -27.91
N ARG A 328 -7.44 0.53 -27.35
CA ARG A 328 -7.87 -0.86 -27.13
C ARG A 328 -8.98 -0.97 -26.09
N VAL A 329 -8.95 -0.14 -25.05
CA VAL A 329 -9.91 -0.24 -23.95
C VAL A 329 -11.22 0.51 -24.21
N PHE A 330 -11.16 1.69 -24.83
CA PHE A 330 -12.31 2.59 -24.96
C PHE A 330 -12.58 3.03 -26.41
N GLY A 331 -11.80 2.55 -27.37
CA GLY A 331 -11.88 2.94 -28.77
C GLY A 331 -10.91 4.06 -29.14
N LYS A 332 -10.64 4.21 -30.45
CA LYS A 332 -9.59 5.11 -30.98
C LYS A 332 -9.86 6.60 -30.73
N SER A 333 -11.13 7.00 -30.71
CA SER A 333 -11.51 8.40 -30.54
C SER A 333 -11.09 8.92 -29.15
N GLY A 334 -10.36 10.04 -29.11
CA GLY A 334 -9.90 10.65 -27.86
C GLY A 334 -8.77 9.92 -27.12
N ALA A 335 -8.26 8.79 -27.64
CA ALA A 335 -7.29 7.96 -26.91
C ALA A 335 -5.96 8.68 -26.61
N LEU A 336 -5.44 9.46 -27.56
CA LEU A 336 -4.24 10.27 -27.35
C LEU A 336 -4.45 11.39 -26.31
N GLU A 337 -5.63 12.00 -26.30
CA GLU A 337 -5.99 13.04 -25.33
C GLU A 337 -6.08 12.44 -23.92
N ALA A 338 -6.73 11.28 -23.79
CA ALA A 338 -6.81 10.54 -22.53
C ALA A 338 -5.41 10.12 -22.03
N ALA A 339 -4.53 9.65 -22.91
CA ALA A 339 -3.14 9.33 -22.56
C ALA A 339 -2.37 10.56 -22.03
N ARG A 340 -2.49 11.71 -22.71
CA ARG A 340 -1.87 12.98 -22.25
C ARG A 340 -2.47 13.46 -20.93
N ALA A 341 -3.75 13.22 -20.69
CA ALA A 341 -4.39 13.56 -19.42
C ALA A 341 -3.90 12.64 -18.29
N ALA A 342 -3.82 11.34 -18.54
CA ALA A 342 -3.37 10.33 -17.60
C ALA A 342 -1.92 10.56 -17.15
N LEU A 343 -0.98 10.79 -18.08
CA LEU A 343 0.41 11.10 -17.74
C LEU A 343 0.56 12.41 -16.93
N ARG A 344 -0.30 13.41 -17.18
CA ARG A 344 -0.31 14.65 -16.37
C ARG A 344 -0.84 14.43 -14.96
N CYS A 345 -1.66 13.40 -14.72
CA CYS A 345 -2.10 13.05 -13.37
C CYS A 345 -0.96 12.56 -12.48
N ASP A 346 0.12 11.98 -13.05
CA ASP A 346 1.27 11.46 -12.29
C ASP A 346 2.01 12.55 -11.50
N GLU A 347 1.95 13.82 -11.95
CA GLU A 347 2.50 14.99 -11.26
C GLU A 347 1.76 15.30 -9.94
N HIS A 348 0.51 14.84 -9.84
CA HIS A 348 -0.39 15.05 -8.72
C HIS A 348 -0.76 13.73 -8.00
N ALA A 349 -0.03 12.65 -8.25
CA ALA A 349 -0.38 11.33 -7.72
C ALA A 349 -0.54 11.33 -6.19
N PHE A 350 -1.59 10.66 -5.72
CA PHE A 350 -1.90 10.47 -4.29
C PHE A 350 -1.10 9.29 -3.73
N ALA A 351 0.23 9.38 -3.77
CA ALA A 351 1.14 8.28 -3.46
C ALA A 351 1.87 8.47 -2.12
N GLY A 352 2.12 7.36 -1.42
CA GLY A 352 2.95 7.30 -0.22
C GLY A 352 2.21 7.52 1.10
N TYR A 353 2.74 6.93 2.17
CA TYR A 353 2.13 6.94 3.50
C TYR A 353 1.88 8.36 4.04
N ALA A 354 2.73 9.33 3.71
CA ALA A 354 2.54 10.72 4.15
C ALA A 354 1.22 11.34 3.63
N LYS A 355 0.75 10.93 2.45
CA LYS A 355 -0.56 11.34 1.92
C LYS A 355 -1.69 10.49 2.48
N TRP A 356 -1.46 9.19 2.59
CA TRP A 356 -2.49 8.22 2.98
C TRP A 356 -2.89 8.32 4.44
N GLU A 357 -2.00 8.79 5.32
CA GLU A 357 -2.28 9.01 6.74
C GLU A 357 -3.52 9.90 6.97
N LEU A 358 -3.80 10.84 6.05
CA LEU A 358 -4.99 11.70 6.11
C LEU A 358 -6.32 10.95 5.95
N ASN A 359 -6.31 9.71 5.48
CA ASN A 359 -7.50 8.86 5.45
C ASN A 359 -7.95 8.47 6.88
N ASP A 360 -7.00 8.42 7.80
CA ASP A 360 -7.21 7.91 9.16
C ASP A 360 -7.02 9.00 10.22
N ARG A 361 -6.19 10.02 9.97
CA ARG A 361 -5.84 11.09 10.91
C ARG A 361 -5.90 12.48 10.26
N TRP A 362 -6.93 13.26 10.58
CA TRP A 362 -7.04 14.66 10.12
C TRP A 362 -6.04 15.60 10.80
N ASP A 363 -5.59 15.25 12.00
CA ASP A 363 -4.60 16.01 12.75
C ASP A 363 -3.17 15.91 12.22
N ALA A 364 -2.91 14.95 11.32
CA ALA A 364 -1.68 14.87 10.55
C ALA A 364 -1.50 16.08 9.61
N ALA A 365 -2.55 16.85 9.31
CA ALA A 365 -2.49 18.10 8.56
C ALA A 365 -2.14 19.34 9.43
N GLY A 366 -1.91 19.14 10.74
CA GLY A 366 -1.74 20.22 11.72
C GLY A 366 -0.40 20.97 11.73
N GLY A 367 0.58 20.55 10.92
CA GLY A 367 1.88 21.18 10.88
C GLY A 367 2.00 22.32 9.84
N PRO A 368 3.21 22.81 9.54
CA PRO A 368 3.43 24.08 8.84
C PRO A 368 3.12 24.10 7.33
N GLU A 369 2.99 22.95 6.65
CA GLU A 369 2.70 22.92 5.22
C GLU A 369 1.29 23.47 4.91
N GLY A 370 1.25 24.54 4.11
CA GLY A 370 0.02 25.24 3.76
C GLY A 370 -0.84 24.58 2.67
N PRO A 371 -2.06 25.09 2.45
CA PRO A 371 -3.07 24.45 1.61
C PRO A 371 -2.83 24.61 0.09
N ILE A 372 -1.96 25.51 -0.34
CA ILE A 372 -1.84 25.96 -1.75
C ILE A 372 -1.59 24.81 -2.72
N ARG A 373 -0.68 23.88 -2.36
CA ARG A 373 -0.35 22.73 -3.22
C ARG A 373 -1.54 21.78 -3.37
N ALA A 374 -2.25 21.52 -2.28
CA ALA A 374 -3.44 20.69 -2.27
C ALA A 374 -4.58 21.34 -3.07
N ALA A 375 -4.83 22.64 -2.86
CA ALA A 375 -5.82 23.41 -3.61
C ALA A 375 -5.55 23.42 -5.13
N ARG A 376 -4.28 23.54 -5.55
CA ARG A 376 -3.89 23.44 -6.96
C ARG A 376 -4.19 22.06 -7.54
N SER A 377 -3.91 21.00 -6.76
CA SER A 377 -4.18 19.62 -7.16
C SER A 377 -5.69 19.35 -7.25
N ALA A 378 -6.49 19.89 -6.33
CA ALA A 378 -7.94 19.82 -6.35
C ALA A 378 -8.50 20.46 -7.64
N ARG A 379 -8.10 21.69 -7.97
CA ARG A 379 -8.50 22.36 -9.24
C ARG A 379 -8.01 21.63 -10.49
N PHE A 380 -6.85 20.98 -10.43
CA PHE A 380 -6.36 20.17 -11.54
C PHE A 380 -7.29 18.98 -11.79
N PHE A 381 -7.56 18.18 -10.76
CA PHE A 381 -8.40 16.99 -10.88
C PHE A 381 -9.87 17.31 -11.12
N ASP A 382 -10.40 18.40 -10.57
CA ASP A 382 -11.78 18.84 -10.82
C ASP A 382 -11.97 19.17 -12.31
N ARG A 383 -11.02 19.87 -12.94
CA ARG A 383 -11.03 20.08 -14.40
C ARG A 383 -10.96 18.78 -15.18
N ARG A 384 -10.19 17.79 -14.72
CA ARG A 384 -10.11 16.47 -15.38
C ARG A 384 -11.40 15.69 -15.23
N ALA A 385 -12.03 15.71 -14.07
CA ALA A 385 -13.31 15.04 -13.82
C ALA A 385 -14.42 15.52 -14.76
N HIS A 386 -14.38 16.79 -15.18
CA HIS A 386 -15.35 17.41 -16.08
C HIS A 386 -14.86 17.58 -17.53
N GLN A 387 -13.67 17.06 -17.86
CA GLN A 387 -13.14 17.16 -19.21
C GLN A 387 -13.97 16.29 -20.16
N LYS A 388 -14.45 16.89 -21.25
CA LYS A 388 -15.17 16.17 -22.30
C LYS A 388 -14.25 15.10 -22.92
N ASN A 389 -14.83 14.00 -23.39
CA ASN A 389 -14.14 12.90 -24.08
C ASN A 389 -13.17 12.06 -23.23
N LEU A 390 -13.08 12.27 -21.91
CA LEU A 390 -12.42 11.29 -21.05
C LEU A 390 -13.34 10.10 -20.75
N PRO A 391 -12.82 8.86 -20.72
CA PRO A 391 -13.61 7.70 -20.33
C PRO A 391 -14.22 7.87 -18.93
N ALA A 392 -15.45 7.41 -18.75
CA ALA A 392 -16.16 7.44 -17.47
C ALA A 392 -15.35 6.91 -16.26
N PRO A 393 -14.61 5.77 -16.33
CA PRO A 393 -13.79 5.31 -15.21
C PRO A 393 -12.67 6.30 -14.86
N PHE A 394 -12.07 6.95 -15.87
CA PHE A 394 -11.06 7.98 -15.64
C PHE A 394 -11.71 9.20 -14.95
N ALA A 395 -12.82 9.72 -15.49
CA ALA A 395 -13.52 10.87 -14.89
C ALA A 395 -13.91 10.61 -13.42
N ALA A 396 -14.37 9.39 -13.09
CA ALA A 396 -14.73 9.01 -11.72
C ALA A 396 -13.49 8.97 -10.80
N SER A 397 -12.38 8.37 -11.24
CA SER A 397 -11.12 8.38 -10.49
C SER A 397 -10.54 9.78 -10.32
N ALA A 398 -10.67 10.65 -11.33
CA ALA A 398 -10.27 12.05 -11.24
C ALA A 398 -11.14 12.82 -10.23
N ALA A 399 -12.46 12.59 -10.22
CA ALA A 399 -13.38 13.20 -9.26
C ALA A 399 -13.04 12.81 -7.81
N LEU A 400 -12.70 11.54 -7.56
CA LEU A 400 -12.26 11.10 -6.23
C LEU A 400 -10.92 11.75 -5.84
N ASN A 401 -9.95 11.84 -6.75
CA ASN A 401 -8.70 12.55 -6.49
C ASN A 401 -8.91 14.05 -6.22
N ALA A 402 -9.86 14.69 -6.92
CA ALA A 402 -10.26 16.07 -6.64
C ALA A 402 -10.74 16.22 -5.20
N TYR A 403 -11.62 15.33 -4.74
CA TYR A 403 -12.08 15.29 -3.36
C TYR A 403 -10.93 15.09 -2.37
N LEU A 404 -10.04 14.11 -2.59
CA LEU A 404 -8.92 13.84 -1.67
C LEU A 404 -7.97 15.04 -1.54
N ALA A 405 -7.68 15.72 -2.65
CA ALA A 405 -6.88 16.94 -2.66
C ALA A 405 -7.60 18.13 -2.01
N GLU A 406 -8.91 18.26 -2.22
CA GLU A 406 -9.72 19.30 -1.58
C GLU A 406 -9.85 19.07 -0.08
N ARG A 407 -9.98 17.81 0.36
CA ARG A 407 -9.90 17.41 1.77
C ARG A 407 -8.59 17.89 2.36
N GLU A 408 -7.45 17.53 1.79
CA GLU A 408 -6.15 17.98 2.32
C GLU A 408 -6.07 19.52 2.40
N SER A 409 -6.54 20.23 1.36
CA SER A 409 -6.60 21.69 1.38
C SER A 409 -7.47 22.23 2.52
N PHE A 410 -8.66 21.66 2.71
CA PHE A 410 -9.59 22.04 3.77
C PHE A 410 -8.97 21.81 5.15
N LEU A 411 -8.35 20.64 5.38
CA LEU A 411 -7.74 20.30 6.67
C LEU A 411 -6.59 21.25 7.03
N ARG A 412 -5.70 21.56 6.08
CA ARG A 412 -4.58 22.49 6.30
C ARG A 412 -5.07 23.91 6.57
N THR A 413 -6.08 24.38 5.82
CA THR A 413 -6.70 25.68 6.08
C THR A 413 -7.32 25.73 7.48
N ALA A 414 -8.04 24.69 7.87
CA ALA A 414 -8.70 24.65 9.18
C ALA A 414 -7.69 24.54 10.34
N ALA A 415 -6.60 23.79 10.18
CA ALA A 415 -5.51 23.75 11.16
C ALA A 415 -4.88 25.14 11.37
N HIS A 416 -4.54 25.84 10.28
CA HIS A 416 -4.01 27.21 10.36
C HIS A 416 -5.01 28.19 10.97
N LEU A 417 -6.30 28.02 10.69
CA LEU A 417 -7.36 28.78 11.31
C LEU A 417 -7.39 28.58 12.83
N ILE A 418 -7.32 27.34 13.33
CA ILE A 418 -7.31 27.06 14.78
C ILE A 418 -6.17 27.84 15.46
N GLN A 419 -4.96 27.79 14.91
CA GLN A 419 -3.83 28.56 15.44
C GLN A 419 -4.08 30.07 15.41
N LYS A 420 -4.71 30.58 14.34
CA LYS A 420 -5.08 31.99 14.23
C LYS A 420 -6.11 32.40 15.28
N LEU A 421 -7.15 31.59 15.50
CA LEU A 421 -8.18 31.84 16.51
C LEU A 421 -7.57 31.87 17.92
N ARG A 422 -6.66 30.95 18.25
CA ARG A 422 -5.94 30.93 19.52
C ARG A 422 -5.11 32.21 19.72
N ARG A 423 -4.43 32.70 18.69
CA ARG A 423 -3.68 33.98 18.75
C ARG A 423 -4.57 35.21 18.89
N LEU A 424 -5.71 35.25 18.20
CA LEU A 424 -6.67 36.34 18.32
C LEU A 424 -7.28 36.39 19.72
N HIS A 425 -7.73 35.24 20.23
CA HIS A 425 -8.28 35.16 21.59
C HIS A 425 -7.24 35.56 22.65
N ALA A 426 -6.00 35.09 22.52
CA ALA A 426 -4.92 35.46 23.45
C ALA A 426 -4.57 36.96 23.45
N ARG A 427 -4.93 37.70 22.39
CA ARG A 427 -4.76 39.16 22.28
C ARG A 427 -6.02 39.95 22.69
N GLY A 428 -7.11 39.27 23.09
CA GLY A 428 -8.38 39.91 23.42
C GLY A 428 -9.22 40.34 22.21
N GLU A 429 -8.89 39.90 20.99
CA GLU A 429 -9.56 40.28 19.73
C GLU A 429 -10.84 39.44 19.46
N SER A 430 -11.76 39.40 20.43
CA SER A 430 -12.96 38.54 20.40
C SER A 430 -13.92 38.75 19.22
N PRO A 431 -14.20 39.99 18.74
CA PRO A 431 -15.05 40.19 17.55
C PRO A 431 -14.50 39.47 16.32
N SER A 432 -13.19 39.59 16.06
CA SER A 432 -12.53 38.91 14.95
C SER A 432 -12.56 37.38 15.08
N VAL A 433 -12.54 36.83 16.30
CA VAL A 433 -12.70 35.38 16.53
C VAL A 433 -14.06 34.89 16.02
N ASN A 434 -15.14 35.63 16.29
CA ASN A 434 -16.49 35.23 15.87
C ASN A 434 -16.67 35.29 14.35
N ASP A 435 -16.08 36.29 13.69
CA ASP A 435 -16.12 36.40 12.22
C ASP A 435 -15.46 35.20 11.55
N TYR A 436 -14.24 34.85 12.01
CA TYR A 436 -13.52 33.69 11.48
C TYR A 436 -14.22 32.36 11.78
N LEU A 437 -14.86 32.21 12.94
CA LEU A 437 -15.67 31.04 13.25
C LEU A 437 -16.89 30.93 12.32
N THR A 438 -17.48 32.05 11.92
CA THR A 438 -18.59 32.10 10.97
C THR A 438 -18.13 31.70 9.57
N GLU A 439 -17.01 32.24 9.09
CA GLU A 439 -16.39 31.84 7.82
C GLU A 439 -16.09 30.33 7.81
N ALA A 440 -15.55 29.80 8.91
CA ALA A 440 -15.21 28.39 9.04
C ALA A 440 -16.43 27.46 8.98
N ARG A 441 -17.59 27.90 9.49
CA ARG A 441 -18.86 27.18 9.34
C ARG A 441 -19.31 27.16 7.89
N GLY A 442 -19.19 28.28 7.18
CA GLY A 442 -19.43 28.36 5.74
C GLY A 442 -18.55 27.37 4.97
N ALA A 443 -17.24 27.37 5.26
CA ALA A 443 -16.28 26.45 4.67
C ALA A 443 -16.60 24.97 4.98
N ALA A 444 -17.01 24.66 6.22
CA ALA A 444 -17.47 23.32 6.59
C ALA A 444 -18.79 22.92 5.87
N GLY A 445 -19.63 23.89 5.52
CA GLY A 445 -20.80 23.73 4.66
C GLY A 445 -20.40 23.34 3.24
N ALA A 446 -19.51 24.12 2.62
CA ALA A 446 -18.97 23.85 1.29
C ALA A 446 -18.26 22.49 1.22
N PHE A 447 -17.41 22.17 2.20
CA PHE A 447 -16.71 20.88 2.25
C PHE A 447 -17.68 19.68 2.35
N ALA A 448 -18.83 19.82 3.02
CA ALA A 448 -19.84 18.75 3.01
C ALA A 448 -20.45 18.50 1.63
N GLN A 449 -20.56 19.52 0.77
CA GLN A 449 -21.00 19.33 -0.61
C GLN A 449 -19.97 18.52 -1.40
N ARG A 450 -18.70 18.84 -1.20
CA ARG A 450 -17.57 18.15 -1.83
C ARG A 450 -17.43 16.70 -1.38
N LEU A 451 -17.67 16.45 -0.10
CA LEU A 451 -17.78 15.10 0.45
C LEU A 451 -18.88 14.29 -0.22
N ARG A 452 -20.05 14.88 -0.50
CA ARG A 452 -21.11 14.21 -1.26
C ARG A 452 -20.66 13.88 -2.68
N ALA A 453 -20.03 14.82 -3.37
CA ALA A 453 -19.47 14.58 -4.70
C ALA A 453 -18.42 13.46 -4.70
N GLY A 454 -17.54 13.43 -3.70
CA GLY A 454 -16.58 12.35 -3.50
C GLY A 454 -17.26 10.99 -3.30
N ARG A 455 -18.38 10.92 -2.56
CA ARG A 455 -19.14 9.67 -2.37
C ARG A 455 -19.75 9.20 -3.67
N THR A 456 -20.32 10.11 -4.45
CA THR A 456 -20.82 9.81 -5.79
C THR A 456 -19.72 9.27 -6.68
N ALA A 457 -18.52 9.87 -6.66
CA ALA A 457 -17.35 9.39 -7.39
C ALA A 457 -16.92 7.99 -6.95
N ALA A 458 -16.74 7.77 -5.64
CA ALA A 458 -16.36 6.46 -5.09
C ALA A 458 -17.37 5.36 -5.46
N ARG A 459 -18.68 5.64 -5.34
CA ARG A 459 -19.74 4.71 -5.75
C ARG A 459 -19.73 4.48 -7.27
N ALA A 460 -19.50 5.52 -8.06
CA ALA A 460 -19.40 5.43 -9.51
C ALA A 460 -18.19 4.62 -9.97
N MET A 461 -17.08 4.62 -9.22
CA MET A 461 -15.94 3.73 -9.44
C MET A 461 -16.27 2.28 -9.07
N TRP A 462 -16.94 2.07 -7.93
CA TRP A 462 -17.24 0.73 -7.41
C TRP A 462 -18.23 -0.06 -8.26
N ARG A 463 -19.38 0.53 -8.59
CA ARG A 463 -20.50 -0.17 -9.25
C ARG A 463 -20.17 -0.68 -10.66
N ARG A 464 -19.04 -0.26 -11.24
CA ARG A 464 -18.65 -0.60 -12.61
C ARG A 464 -18.37 -2.08 -12.76
N THR A 465 -17.65 -2.64 -11.79
CA THR A 465 -17.13 -4.01 -11.87
C THR A 465 -17.52 -4.86 -10.66
N ARG A 466 -18.04 -4.25 -9.58
CA ARG A 466 -18.29 -4.91 -8.27
C ARG A 466 -19.75 -4.90 -7.87
N ASP A 467 -20.09 -5.65 -6.81
CA ASP A 467 -21.46 -5.69 -6.28
C ASP A 467 -21.89 -4.28 -5.80
N PRO A 468 -22.91 -3.66 -6.43
CA PRO A 468 -23.37 -2.33 -6.05
C PRO A 468 -23.96 -2.25 -4.64
N LYS A 469 -24.28 -3.37 -3.99
CA LYS A 469 -24.81 -3.40 -2.61
C LYS A 469 -23.73 -3.26 -1.55
N ILE A 470 -22.48 -3.62 -1.87
CA ILE A 470 -21.36 -3.53 -0.92
C ILE A 470 -20.84 -2.10 -0.83
N THR A 471 -20.49 -1.66 0.38
CA THR A 471 -19.85 -0.37 0.60
C THR A 471 -18.38 -0.47 0.25
N SER A 472 -17.93 0.32 -0.74
CA SER A 472 -16.54 0.29 -1.17
C SER A 472 -15.58 0.76 -0.07
N PRO A 473 -14.32 0.30 -0.09
CA PRO A 473 -13.32 0.84 0.81
C PRO A 473 -13.16 2.37 0.69
N ASN A 474 -13.34 2.95 -0.50
CA ASN A 474 -13.30 4.40 -0.70
C ASN A 474 -14.46 5.07 0.03
N GLU A 475 -15.69 4.56 -0.09
CA GLU A 475 -16.83 5.09 0.67
C GLU A 475 -16.63 5.01 2.19
N GLN A 476 -15.94 3.98 2.70
CA GLN A 476 -15.60 3.92 4.13
C GLN A 476 -14.69 5.07 4.56
N ILE A 477 -13.71 5.47 3.75
CA ILE A 477 -12.88 6.67 4.03
C ILE A 477 -13.79 7.91 4.10
N LEU A 478 -14.69 8.07 3.14
CA LEU A 478 -15.60 9.21 3.07
C LEU A 478 -16.69 9.18 4.15
N GLN A 479 -16.97 8.02 4.74
CA GLN A 479 -17.82 7.90 5.91
C GLN A 479 -17.11 8.42 7.15
N ARG A 480 -15.86 8.00 7.38
CA ARG A 480 -15.02 8.53 8.47
C ARG A 480 -14.80 10.04 8.34
N ASP A 481 -14.61 10.53 7.11
CA ASP A 481 -14.47 11.97 6.85
C ASP A 481 -15.77 12.74 7.17
N ALA A 482 -16.96 12.13 6.99
CA ALA A 482 -18.22 12.73 7.43
C ALA A 482 -18.35 12.81 8.95
N GLU A 483 -17.90 11.77 9.66
CA GLU A 483 -17.90 11.73 11.13
C GLU A 483 -16.99 12.81 11.71
N ARG A 484 -15.77 12.94 11.17
CA ARG A 484 -14.82 14.00 11.54
C ARG A 484 -15.35 15.39 11.20
N LEU A 485 -16.03 15.55 10.06
CA LEU A 485 -16.69 16.82 9.71
C LEU A 485 -17.80 17.19 10.71
N ARG A 486 -18.59 16.21 11.19
CA ARG A 486 -19.57 16.45 12.25
C ARG A 486 -18.90 16.88 13.56
N ALA A 487 -17.80 16.23 13.93
CA ALA A 487 -17.01 16.63 15.10
C ALA A 487 -16.46 18.06 14.97
N TRP A 488 -15.96 18.44 13.78
CA TRP A 488 -15.48 19.79 13.50
C TRP A 488 -16.59 20.84 13.63
N ARG A 489 -17.78 20.57 13.10
CA ARG A 489 -18.93 21.46 13.23
C ARG A 489 -19.37 21.65 14.68
N ARG A 490 -19.35 20.58 15.49
CA ARG A 490 -19.62 20.68 16.93
C ARG A 490 -18.58 21.54 17.64
N TRP A 491 -17.29 21.36 17.31
CA TRP A 491 -16.21 22.19 17.85
C TRP A 491 -16.40 23.67 17.48
N LEU A 492 -16.73 23.99 16.22
CA LEU A 492 -17.03 25.36 15.79
C LEU A 492 -18.27 25.96 16.48
N ALA A 493 -19.29 25.15 16.75
CA ALA A 493 -20.48 25.58 17.49
C ALA A 493 -20.11 25.91 18.94
N ALA A 494 -19.34 25.05 19.59
CA ALA A 494 -18.83 25.24 20.94
C ALA A 494 -17.94 26.48 21.06
N ALA A 495 -16.98 26.65 20.15
CA ALA A 495 -16.05 27.78 20.14
C ALA A 495 -16.74 29.13 19.95
N ALA A 496 -17.85 29.22 19.20
CA ALA A 496 -18.55 30.49 19.08
C ALA A 496 -19.44 30.80 20.29
N LYS A 497 -19.93 29.78 21.00
CA LYS A 497 -20.65 29.98 22.27
C LYS A 497 -19.70 30.42 23.38
N ASN A 498 -18.49 29.87 23.38
CA ASN A 498 -17.43 30.23 24.31
C ASN A 498 -16.09 30.29 23.56
N PRO A 499 -15.61 31.49 23.18
CA PRO A 499 -14.35 31.68 22.47
C PRO A 499 -13.12 31.08 23.15
N ALA A 500 -13.12 30.86 24.47
CA ALA A 500 -11.99 30.22 25.15
C ALA A 500 -11.81 28.75 24.73
N ARG A 501 -12.85 28.10 24.20
CA ARG A 501 -12.78 26.70 23.73
C ARG A 501 -11.92 26.51 22.49
N VAL A 502 -11.43 27.58 21.86
CA VAL A 502 -10.45 27.48 20.76
C VAL A 502 -9.14 26.79 21.19
N PHE A 503 -8.86 26.72 22.49
CA PHE A 503 -7.71 26.02 23.07
C PHE A 503 -7.96 24.52 23.36
N GLU A 504 -9.21 24.05 23.26
CA GLU A 504 -9.50 22.62 23.33
C GLU A 504 -9.01 21.89 22.07
N ALA A 505 -8.87 20.57 22.18
CA ALA A 505 -8.56 19.72 21.04
C ALA A 505 -9.67 19.80 19.96
N ALA A 506 -9.25 19.85 18.71
CA ALA A 506 -10.09 19.86 17.52
C ALA A 506 -9.69 18.69 16.60
N PRO A 507 -10.55 18.28 15.64
CA PRO A 507 -10.22 17.14 14.76
C PRO A 507 -8.95 17.31 13.92
N MET A 508 -8.50 18.54 13.68
CA MET A 508 -7.31 18.87 12.88
C MET A 508 -6.09 19.22 13.74
N GLN A 509 -6.25 19.39 15.06
CA GLN A 509 -5.16 19.82 15.93
C GLN A 509 -5.48 19.53 17.40
N GLY A 510 -4.52 18.96 18.12
CA GLY A 510 -4.60 18.81 19.58
C GLY A 510 -4.55 20.14 20.33
N ARG A 511 -4.59 20.09 21.66
CA ARG A 511 -4.28 21.25 22.51
C ARG A 511 -2.87 21.76 22.19
N TRP A 512 -1.94 20.83 22.06
CA TRP A 512 -0.61 21.03 21.52
C TRP A 512 -0.41 20.22 20.25
N GLN A 513 0.48 20.72 19.39
CA GLN A 513 0.85 20.07 18.15
C GLN A 513 2.36 19.97 18.05
N LEU A 514 2.88 18.75 17.98
CA LEU A 514 4.26 18.49 17.59
C LEU A 514 4.34 18.42 16.08
N SER A 515 5.29 19.13 15.48
CA SER A 515 5.61 19.04 14.06
C SER A 515 7.12 18.95 13.84
N PHE A 516 7.53 18.20 12.83
CA PHE A 516 8.93 18.09 12.42
C PHE A 516 9.07 17.61 10.97
N SER A 517 10.26 17.75 10.41
CA SER A 517 10.61 17.26 9.07
C SER A 517 11.40 15.96 9.16
N VAL A 518 10.94 14.94 8.45
CA VAL A 518 11.64 13.69 8.19
C VAL A 518 12.32 13.77 6.83
N HIS A 519 13.63 13.56 6.81
CA HIS A 519 14.46 13.44 5.62
C HIS A 519 14.76 11.96 5.40
N ASN A 520 14.06 11.34 4.46
CA ASN A 520 14.32 9.96 4.06
C ASN A 520 15.38 9.95 2.95
N PHE A 521 16.65 10.00 3.36
CA PHE A 521 17.78 10.09 2.44
C PHE A 521 18.33 8.73 1.98
N ALA A 522 18.04 7.67 2.75
CA ALA A 522 18.36 6.27 2.46
C ALA A 522 17.08 5.42 2.59
N PRO A 523 16.20 5.43 1.57
CA PRO A 523 14.92 4.75 1.63
C PRO A 523 15.04 3.23 1.78
N ALA A 524 14.45 2.70 2.85
CA ALA A 524 14.26 1.28 3.09
C ALA A 524 12.93 1.06 3.85
N LEU A 525 12.73 -0.11 4.47
CA LEU A 525 11.53 -0.42 5.26
C LEU A 525 11.65 0.08 6.70
N GLN A 526 11.66 1.40 6.86
CA GLN A 526 11.72 2.07 8.17
C GLN A 526 10.39 2.76 8.52
N LYS A 527 9.99 2.63 9.79
CA LYS A 527 8.79 3.21 10.39
C LYS A 527 9.19 4.19 11.48
N ILE A 528 8.80 5.44 11.32
CA ILE A 528 8.98 6.47 12.35
C ILE A 528 7.80 6.48 13.30
N LEU A 529 8.06 6.73 14.59
CA LEU A 529 7.06 6.80 15.64
C LEU A 529 7.28 8.04 16.50
N VAL A 530 6.19 8.54 17.07
CA VAL A 530 6.20 9.51 18.17
C VAL A 530 5.57 8.84 19.37
N GLU A 531 6.32 8.80 20.47
CA GLU A 531 5.90 8.15 21.70
C GLU A 531 5.92 9.17 22.85
N GLN A 532 4.95 9.05 23.77
CA GLN A 532 4.87 9.86 24.98
C GLN A 532 4.79 8.95 26.20
N GLN A 533 5.49 9.34 27.26
CA GLN A 533 5.46 8.61 28.52
C GLN A 533 4.15 8.85 29.27
N THR A 534 3.55 7.78 29.80
CA THR A 534 2.39 7.80 30.68
C THR A 534 2.80 7.97 32.14
N ASN A 535 1.81 8.16 33.03
CA ASN A 535 2.07 8.41 34.46
C ASN A 535 2.75 7.24 35.17
N ASP A 536 2.54 6.01 34.70
CA ASP A 536 3.17 4.79 35.21
C ASP A 536 4.59 4.57 34.66
N GLY A 537 5.10 5.49 33.83
CA GLY A 537 6.42 5.41 33.21
C GLY A 537 6.47 4.60 31.91
N SER A 538 5.38 3.97 31.49
CA SER A 538 5.32 3.25 30.21
C SER A 538 5.23 4.21 29.01
N TRP A 539 5.49 3.72 27.80
CA TRP A 539 5.48 4.53 26.58
C TRP A 539 4.26 4.18 25.72
N THR A 540 3.48 5.19 25.35
CA THR A 540 2.36 5.04 24.41
C THR A 540 2.73 5.63 23.05
N ILE A 541 2.44 4.90 21.98
CA ILE A 541 2.58 5.39 20.60
C ILE A 541 1.45 6.36 20.31
N LEU A 542 1.79 7.61 20.00
CA LEU A 542 0.83 8.63 19.59
C LEU A 542 0.59 8.63 18.09
N ALA A 543 1.64 8.32 17.32
CA ALA A 543 1.61 8.30 15.87
C ALA A 543 2.74 7.44 15.32
N GLU A 544 2.50 6.79 14.19
CA GLU A 544 3.51 6.03 13.48
C GLU A 544 3.25 6.03 11.97
N ARG A 545 4.33 5.98 11.18
CA ARG A 545 4.24 5.97 9.72
C ARG A 545 5.48 5.35 9.09
N PHE A 546 5.30 4.52 8.07
CA PHE A 546 6.41 4.12 7.21
C PHE A 546 6.92 5.31 6.40
N THR A 547 8.22 5.34 6.12
CA THR A 547 8.83 6.45 5.35
C THR A 547 9.07 6.10 3.88
N ILE A 548 8.88 4.83 3.49
CA ILE A 548 8.93 4.40 2.10
C ILE A 548 7.85 5.10 1.28
N GLU A 549 8.19 5.43 0.03
CA GLU A 549 7.31 6.14 -0.89
C GLU A 549 7.12 5.28 -2.13
N PHE A 550 5.88 5.19 -2.58
CA PHE A 550 5.48 4.30 -3.65
C PHE A 550 5.63 4.95 -5.04
N ARG A 551 6.82 5.50 -5.31
CA ARG A 551 7.17 6.24 -6.53
C ARG A 551 8.56 5.87 -7.02
N ALA A 552 8.75 5.77 -8.33
CA ALA A 552 10.06 5.45 -8.91
C ALA A 552 11.15 6.51 -8.60
N THR A 553 10.75 7.74 -8.32
CA THR A 553 11.66 8.81 -7.89
C THR A 553 12.21 8.59 -6.48
N ALA A 554 11.53 7.78 -5.67
CA ALA A 554 11.91 7.42 -4.31
C ALA A 554 12.55 6.02 -4.19
N ALA A 555 12.29 5.13 -5.14
CA ALA A 555 12.80 3.76 -5.17
C ALA A 555 14.28 3.67 -5.59
N ARG A 556 15.17 4.34 -4.85
CA ARG A 556 16.60 4.48 -5.16
C ARG A 556 17.44 4.50 -3.87
N PRO A 557 18.71 4.05 -3.92
CA PRO A 557 19.57 4.01 -2.73
C PRO A 557 19.84 5.36 -2.06
N ARG A 558 19.67 6.46 -2.80
CA ARG A 558 19.73 7.82 -2.31
C ARG A 558 18.55 8.60 -2.84
N ALA A 559 17.82 9.26 -1.95
CA ALA A 559 16.69 10.10 -2.31
C ALA A 559 16.75 11.44 -1.57
N ASN A 560 16.11 12.47 -2.13
CA ASN A 560 15.94 13.77 -1.47
C ASN A 560 14.49 13.93 -1.04
N LEU A 561 14.03 13.03 -0.18
CA LEU A 561 12.64 13.00 0.28
C LEU A 561 12.53 13.69 1.61
N ARG A 562 11.85 14.84 1.62
CA ARG A 562 11.43 15.51 2.84
C ARG A 562 9.93 15.38 2.99
N ARG A 563 9.48 14.92 4.16
CA ARG A 563 8.07 14.86 4.54
C ARG A 563 7.87 15.49 5.90
N GLU A 564 6.75 16.17 6.04
CA GLU A 564 6.30 16.67 7.33
C GLU A 564 5.68 15.54 8.15
N PHE A 565 5.86 15.61 9.46
CA PHE A 565 5.22 14.75 10.44
C PHE A 565 4.55 15.64 11.48
N SER A 566 3.31 15.30 11.86
CA SER A 566 2.48 16.12 12.74
C SER A 566 1.69 15.24 13.70
N VAL A 567 1.72 15.55 15.00
CA VAL A 567 1.11 14.75 16.06
C VAL A 567 0.44 15.64 17.11
N SER A 568 -0.82 15.34 17.40
CA SER A 568 -1.58 15.99 18.47
C SER A 568 -1.12 15.52 19.85
N LEU A 569 -1.10 16.44 20.80
CA LEU A 569 -0.69 16.23 22.18
C LEU A 569 -1.68 16.91 23.13
N GLU A 570 -2.03 16.23 24.22
CA GLU A 570 -2.84 16.81 25.29
C GLU A 570 -1.97 17.55 26.31
N ASP A 571 -0.91 16.89 26.79
CA ASP A 571 0.02 17.41 27.80
C ASP A 571 1.42 17.60 27.19
N PRO A 572 1.92 18.84 27.09
CA PRO A 572 3.23 19.13 26.50
C PRO A 572 4.40 18.89 27.47
N THR A 573 4.11 18.63 28.75
CA THR A 573 5.13 18.58 29.82
C THR A 573 5.70 17.19 30.02
N ARG A 574 5.00 16.16 29.54
CA ARG A 574 5.45 14.77 29.65
C ARG A 574 6.60 14.47 28.68
N PRO A 575 7.52 13.58 29.05
CA PRO A 575 8.59 13.13 28.16
C PRO A 575 8.07 12.61 26.83
N LEU A 576 8.69 13.09 25.75
CA LEU A 576 8.39 12.73 24.37
C LEU A 576 9.64 12.17 23.71
N ARG A 577 9.48 11.23 22.79
CA ARG A 577 10.58 10.78 21.93
C ARG A 577 10.11 10.52 20.51
N ILE A 578 11.03 10.67 19.57
CA ILE A 578 10.87 10.20 18.20
C ILE A 578 11.69 8.93 18.07
N ALA A 579 11.04 7.84 17.67
CA ALA A 579 11.69 6.53 17.53
C ALA A 579 11.66 6.04 16.08
N LEU A 580 12.59 5.16 15.75
CA LEU A 580 12.65 4.46 14.48
C LEU A 580 12.59 2.95 14.69
N ARG A 581 11.77 2.26 13.90
CA ARG A 581 11.71 0.79 13.81
C ARG A 581 11.93 0.34 12.38
N GLY A 582 12.28 -0.93 12.20
CA GLY A 582 12.58 -1.50 10.88
C GLY A 582 14.06 -1.33 10.49
N VAL A 583 14.33 -1.22 9.20
CA VAL A 583 15.70 -1.17 8.63
C VAL A 583 15.94 0.10 7.87
N GLY A 584 17.16 0.64 8.00
CA GLY A 584 17.63 1.87 7.36
C GLY A 584 17.66 3.07 8.30
N GLU A 585 17.96 4.24 7.73
CA GLU A 585 18.23 5.47 8.46
C GLU A 585 17.50 6.68 7.85
N ILE A 586 17.11 7.60 8.71
CA ILE A 586 16.44 8.85 8.37
C ILE A 586 17.05 9.99 9.17
N ALA A 587 16.79 11.24 8.77
CA ALA A 587 17.16 12.39 9.60
C ALA A 587 15.93 13.22 9.98
N VAL A 588 15.92 13.72 11.22
CA VAL A 588 14.88 14.60 11.76
C VAL A 588 15.42 16.02 11.90
N SER A 589 14.57 17.01 11.63
CA SER A 589 14.87 18.44 11.85
C SER A 589 13.57 19.22 12.03
N HIS A 590 13.66 20.53 12.27
CA HIS A 590 12.53 21.45 12.38
C HIS A 590 11.51 21.03 13.44
N VAL A 591 11.99 20.46 14.56
CA VAL A 591 11.13 20.02 15.66
C VAL A 591 10.55 21.24 16.39
N VAL A 592 9.23 21.36 16.38
CA VAL A 592 8.48 22.43 17.03
C VAL A 592 7.26 21.85 17.72
N LEU A 593 7.05 22.23 18.97
CA LEU A 593 5.85 21.94 19.75
C LEU A 593 5.08 23.24 19.98
N THR A 594 3.82 23.33 19.57
CA THR A 594 3.07 24.59 19.63
C THR A 594 1.63 24.40 20.09
N ASP A 595 1.12 25.35 20.88
CA ASP A 595 -0.32 25.47 21.16
C ASP A 595 -1.02 26.45 20.20
N GLY A 596 -0.30 27.00 19.21
CA GLY A 596 -0.77 28.00 18.26
C GLY A 596 -0.40 29.44 18.63
N VAL A 597 -0.06 29.72 19.89
CA VAL A 597 0.44 31.03 20.34
C VAL A 597 1.89 30.94 20.83
N VAL A 598 2.20 29.91 21.62
CA VAL A 598 3.55 29.61 22.10
C VAL A 598 4.14 28.51 21.23
N ALA A 599 5.38 28.71 20.76
CA ALA A 599 6.15 27.70 20.05
C ALA A 599 7.41 27.34 20.85
N LEU A 600 7.47 26.09 21.29
CA LEU A 600 8.59 25.50 22.03
C LEU A 600 9.49 24.73 21.06
N ARG A 601 10.79 24.77 21.33
CA ARG A 601 11.82 24.04 20.59
C ARG A 601 12.61 23.17 21.57
N PRO A 602 13.12 22.00 21.16
CA PRO A 602 13.93 21.18 22.05
C PRO A 602 15.20 21.93 22.45
N LYS A 603 15.61 21.78 23.72
CA LYS A 603 16.86 22.37 24.21
C LYS A 603 18.05 21.82 23.43
N ASN A 604 19.03 22.68 23.13
CA ASN A 604 20.27 22.31 22.44
C ASN A 604 20.07 21.62 21.08
N TRP A 605 18.94 21.88 20.40
CA TRP A 605 18.69 21.40 19.04
C TRP A 605 18.27 22.57 18.14
N PRO A 606 19.23 23.19 17.44
CA PRO A 606 18.95 24.20 16.43
C PRO A 606 17.96 23.69 15.38
N VAL A 607 16.97 24.50 15.02
CA VAL A 607 15.83 24.13 14.15
C VAL A 607 16.25 23.44 12.85
N ARG A 608 17.31 23.92 12.21
CA ARG A 608 17.77 23.38 10.92
C ARG A 608 18.74 22.21 11.06
N GLN A 609 19.27 21.95 12.25
CA GLN A 609 20.21 20.85 12.47
C GLN A 609 19.48 19.51 12.29
N ARG A 610 20.03 18.69 11.40
CA ARG A 610 19.58 17.31 11.20
C ARG A 610 20.19 16.41 12.26
N ARG A 611 19.38 15.56 12.87
CA ARG A 611 19.85 14.43 13.68
C ARG A 611 19.43 13.14 13.00
N THR A 612 20.39 12.26 12.74
CA THR A 612 20.13 10.95 12.13
C THR A 612 19.55 10.00 13.17
N LEU A 613 18.65 9.14 12.71
CA LEU A 613 18.04 8.04 13.44
C LEU A 613 18.20 6.77 12.61
N GLY A 614 18.55 5.67 13.26
CA GLY A 614 18.67 4.35 12.66
C GLY A 614 20.09 4.00 12.23
N ALA A 615 20.20 2.91 11.49
CA ALA A 615 21.45 2.41 10.95
C ALA A 615 21.28 2.06 9.47
N PRO A 616 22.34 2.16 8.65
CA PRO A 616 22.27 1.77 7.24
C PRO A 616 21.67 0.37 7.05
N ALA A 617 20.79 0.23 6.05
CA ALA A 617 20.22 -1.07 5.73
C ALA A 617 21.31 -2.07 5.31
N LEU A 618 21.09 -3.35 5.63
CA LEU A 618 21.95 -4.43 5.17
C LEU A 618 21.96 -4.49 3.64
N LYS A 619 23.01 -5.08 3.06
CA LYS A 619 23.13 -5.26 1.59
C LYS A 619 22.78 -6.66 1.12
N SER A 620 22.61 -7.62 2.04
CA SER A 620 22.30 -9.02 1.76
C SER A 620 21.81 -9.72 3.03
N GLY A 621 21.26 -10.93 2.86
CA GLY A 621 20.80 -11.80 3.94
C GLY A 621 19.37 -11.52 4.39
N PHE A 622 18.80 -12.44 5.17
CA PHE A 622 17.42 -12.32 5.62
C PHE A 622 17.26 -11.15 6.61
N PRO A 623 16.39 -10.16 6.33
CA PRO A 623 16.34 -8.94 7.12
C PRO A 623 15.63 -9.20 8.45
N ASP A 624 16.22 -8.67 9.52
CA ASP A 624 15.61 -8.69 10.83
C ASP A 624 14.62 -7.53 11.02
N LEU A 625 13.41 -7.73 10.49
CA LEU A 625 12.31 -6.77 10.50
C LEU A 625 11.55 -6.74 11.84
N HIS A 626 12.25 -6.66 12.97
CA HIS A 626 11.62 -6.45 14.28
C HIS A 626 10.90 -5.08 14.35
N LEU A 627 9.68 -5.00 13.82
CA LEU A 627 8.82 -3.80 13.83
C LEU A 627 8.17 -3.53 15.20
N ALA A 628 8.38 -4.42 16.17
CA ALA A 628 7.86 -4.31 17.54
C ALA A 628 8.79 -3.52 18.48
N ALA A 629 10.07 -3.39 18.17
CA ALA A 629 11.07 -2.76 19.04
C ALA A 629 11.74 -1.56 18.37
N ASN A 630 12.00 -0.51 19.16
CA ASN A 630 12.76 0.67 18.73
C ASN A 630 14.21 0.25 18.44
N ARG A 631 14.71 0.60 17.26
CA ARG A 631 16.11 0.44 16.86
C ARG A 631 16.96 1.64 17.27
N ASP A 632 16.34 2.82 17.25
CA ASP A 632 16.97 4.07 17.63
C ASP A 632 15.89 5.08 18.04
N GLU A 633 16.25 6.05 18.87
CA GLU A 633 15.34 7.07 19.38
C GLU A 633 16.04 8.38 19.79
N ILE A 634 15.31 9.49 19.69
CA ILE A 634 15.73 10.80 20.18
C ILE A 634 14.69 11.31 21.17
N SER A 635 15.10 11.50 22.43
CA SER A 635 14.29 12.18 23.44
C SER A 635 14.15 13.66 23.12
N LEU A 636 12.94 14.19 23.28
CA LEU A 636 12.60 15.59 23.10
C LEU A 636 12.41 16.27 24.45
N VAL A 637 13.32 17.20 24.79
CA VAL A 637 13.25 17.98 26.02
C VAL A 637 12.88 19.42 25.69
N PHE A 638 11.62 19.80 25.95
CA PHE A 638 11.13 21.16 25.75
C PHE A 638 11.26 22.02 27.03
N PRO A 639 11.40 23.35 26.91
CA PRO A 639 11.21 24.27 28.04
C PRO A 639 9.80 24.15 28.62
N LYS A 640 9.64 24.45 29.92
CA LYS A 640 8.30 24.49 30.53
C LYS A 640 7.42 25.56 29.87
N PRO A 641 6.15 25.27 29.56
CA PRO A 641 5.23 26.28 29.04
C PRO A 641 4.96 27.38 30.09
N PRO A 642 4.59 28.61 29.68
CA PRO A 642 4.27 29.70 30.60
C PRO A 642 3.12 29.37 31.58
N LYS A 643 3.23 29.77 32.86
CA LYS A 643 2.31 29.42 33.97
C LYS A 643 0.82 29.62 33.66
N ALA A 644 0.42 30.74 33.04
CA ALA A 644 -0.99 31.05 32.73
C ALA A 644 -1.69 30.03 31.79
N ARG A 645 -0.94 29.11 31.18
CA ARG A 645 -1.45 28.08 30.26
C ARG A 645 -1.26 26.65 30.75
N ALA A 646 -0.56 26.46 31.87
CA ALA A 646 -0.53 25.19 32.57
C ALA A 646 -1.89 24.92 33.25
N ASP A 647 -2.54 25.97 33.77
CA ASP A 647 -3.78 25.84 34.55
C ASP A 647 -5.03 25.58 33.69
N THR A 648 -5.04 25.94 32.40
CA THR A 648 -6.11 25.55 31.46
C THR A 648 -6.08 24.06 31.13
N VAL A 649 -4.99 23.34 31.44
CA VAL A 649 -4.89 21.87 31.33
C VAL A 649 -5.47 21.18 32.59
N ALA A 650 -5.52 21.88 33.72
CA ALA A 650 -5.97 21.33 35.00
C ALA A 650 -7.48 21.53 35.27
N THR A 651 -8.12 22.54 34.67
CA THR A 651 -9.52 22.93 34.99
C THR A 651 -10.61 22.33 34.09
N ALA A 652 -10.27 21.34 33.25
CA ALA A 652 -11.22 20.61 32.42
C ALA A 652 -11.23 19.10 32.73
N ARG A 653 -11.27 18.76 34.03
CA ARG A 653 -11.63 17.42 34.52
C ARG A 653 -13.02 17.44 35.11
#